data_AF-A0A2N5YTE3-F1
#
_entry.id   AF-A0A2N5YTE3-F1
#
_cell.length_a   1.000
_cell.length_b   1.000
_cell.length_c   1.000
_cell.angle_alpha   90.00
_cell.angle_beta   90.00
_cell.angle_gamma   90.00
#
_symmetry.space_group_name_H-M   'P 1'
#
loop_
_entity.id
_entity.type
_entity.pdbx_description
1 polymer ?
#
loop_
_entity_poly.entity_id
_entity_poly.type
_entity_poly.pdbx_seq_one_letter_code
_entity_poly.pdbx_strand_id
1 'polypeptide(L)'
;MIFDKITINTSKIEYIAKKSFMKEIQIIVIFLLNGLMIFAQSKITIQDGYIELNEEGVEYYEEFLPSAVDFTESEYLPPVYLQTDWVCNQVACSYYMMTFETNKRKDLNSSLMENQYSVYFPWNFGNGGTGWYGDNYIISMEMMKQLGVPILGECESDIQRDSSIWISGYEQYYNLMHNRIDEYYKIRTNTINGLTTLKSWVYDNCGSEYFGGTATFLANIATGGATDFDSGTPHEGEYVITKCGDDALHARTIVGYDDNVCFDYNDDGEYTNDIDLNGDGQIDVRDYEKGGFKLAESFGPSWQGSGYCWMMYKCFADAYPEGGILNNYVHVLEPKIDYEPLLTAKIRLKHTSRQAIKVKVGISADIDSETWEYVRDFSIFNFQCGNFYMQGSTSEADKTIEFGLDITPLLEYFNNDKEAKIFLIVTEADPSGNYEGEIQEFTVIDYSGSVSQEYTYNTITDLNNDSETVVNVNVTLDSHDIPIISTESLPVLTSESSIWYPLEYSGGTPPYKWELLPVVDYMYSTESFDEFEGTKLTPDEDFDGVVDIDLPFNFPFGKQETDAIRVHTNGYILPFSTTNVWTQFREHLYPFFINEKVIAPLARYSLINDFETGDGMWYEIEEDTIRIRWQGSDRYSEPWTSSNFACELSADGTIKFKYGNENLKSIFSNIGGISFGNQSDNTMIWMDEIPSPNTCITISTTSVPTGLYINQSGVLYGETGVVNNYPFRVKLTDANGISNVVQYELTTKIENKIVDSNVLSIYPNPVESNIIVDLSKFDYENAVIYVFNGTGKKVYNDIISNSKLYSLNLSQFKDGIYYIEIKINDQLYHHKIVKI
;
A
#
# COMPACT_ATOMS: atom_id res chain seq x y z
N MET A 1 -38.04 76.95 12.98
CA MET A 1 -38.66 75.64 13.27
C MET A 1 -38.92 74.99 11.92
N ILE A 2 -38.26 73.95 11.45
CA ILE A 2 -37.35 72.96 12.03
C ILE A 2 -36.34 72.64 10.91
N PHE A 3 -35.06 72.89 11.17
CA PHE A 3 -33.98 72.07 10.63
C PHE A 3 -34.13 70.72 11.33
N ASP A 4 -34.23 69.62 10.60
CA ASP A 4 -33.68 68.36 11.09
C ASP A 4 -33.53 67.32 9.97
N LYS A 5 -32.31 66.76 9.95
CA LYS A 5 -31.94 65.41 9.51
C LYS A 5 -32.07 65.10 8.02
N ILE A 6 -30.93 65.16 7.33
CA ILE A 6 -30.11 63.97 7.01
C ILE A 6 -28.71 64.51 6.69
N THR A 7 -27.80 64.44 7.66
CA THR A 7 -26.37 64.60 7.41
C THR A 7 -25.86 63.21 7.08
N ILE A 8 -25.64 62.91 5.80
CA ILE A 8 -24.92 61.71 5.39
C ILE A 8 -23.47 61.92 5.86
N ASN A 9 -23.07 61.15 6.87
CA ASN A 9 -21.73 61.19 7.41
C ASN A 9 -20.79 60.50 6.42
N THR A 10 -20.26 61.27 5.45
CA THR A 10 -19.35 60.80 4.40
C THR A 10 -18.10 60.12 4.96
N SER A 11 -17.65 60.52 6.17
CA SER A 11 -16.53 59.85 6.86
C SER A 11 -16.83 58.40 7.26
N LYS A 12 -18.10 58.06 7.53
CA LYS A 12 -18.52 56.70 7.87
C LYS A 12 -18.63 55.81 6.61
N ILE A 13 -19.00 56.41 5.48
CA ILE A 13 -19.05 55.71 4.18
C ILE A 13 -17.63 55.49 3.63
N GLU A 14 -16.72 56.46 3.74
CA GLU A 14 -15.31 56.25 3.40
C GLU A 14 -14.62 55.23 4.30
N TYR A 15 -14.95 55.20 5.59
CA TYR A 15 -14.41 54.19 6.53
C TYR A 15 -14.96 52.78 6.22
N ILE A 16 -16.24 52.64 5.91
CA ILE A 16 -16.84 51.34 5.52
C ILE A 16 -16.33 50.90 4.15
N ALA A 17 -16.17 51.81 3.18
CA ALA A 17 -15.59 51.51 1.87
C ALA A 17 -14.11 51.12 1.98
N LYS A 18 -13.30 51.80 2.80
CA LYS A 18 -11.91 51.37 3.07
C LYS A 18 -11.83 50.04 3.80
N LYS A 19 -12.76 49.74 4.72
CA LYS A 19 -12.78 48.47 5.44
C LYS A 19 -13.28 47.33 4.55
N SER A 20 -14.23 47.57 3.66
CA SER A 20 -14.68 46.62 2.63
C SER A 20 -13.60 46.37 1.59
N PHE A 21 -12.93 47.43 1.11
CA PHE A 21 -11.83 47.34 0.15
C PHE A 21 -10.58 46.70 0.76
N MET A 22 -10.26 46.95 2.04
CA MET A 22 -9.22 46.20 2.76
C MET A 22 -9.61 44.75 3.05
N LYS A 23 -10.91 44.46 3.25
CA LYS A 23 -11.38 43.08 3.43
C LYS A 23 -11.39 42.32 2.11
N GLU A 24 -11.71 42.97 0.99
CA GLU A 24 -11.57 42.44 -0.36
C GLU A 24 -10.10 42.28 -0.75
N ILE A 25 -9.21 43.23 -0.39
CA ILE A 25 -7.76 43.06 -0.57
C ILE A 25 -7.22 41.96 0.35
N GLN A 26 -7.69 41.81 1.59
CA GLN A 26 -7.32 40.68 2.44
C GLN A 26 -7.85 39.37 1.86
N ILE A 27 -9.06 39.31 1.33
CA ILE A 27 -9.62 38.11 0.69
C ILE A 27 -8.86 37.80 -0.60
N ILE A 28 -8.48 38.80 -1.41
CA ILE A 28 -7.69 38.65 -2.64
C ILE A 28 -6.24 38.29 -2.33
N VAL A 29 -5.66 38.84 -1.26
CA VAL A 29 -4.31 38.50 -0.78
C VAL A 29 -4.32 37.12 -0.11
N ILE A 30 -5.39 36.71 0.57
CA ILE A 30 -5.60 35.34 1.04
C ILE A 30 -5.88 34.41 -0.14
N PHE A 31 -6.58 34.82 -1.19
CA PHE A 31 -6.75 34.05 -2.43
C PHE A 31 -5.50 34.02 -3.31
N LEU A 32 -4.60 35.00 -3.19
CA LEU A 32 -3.30 35.04 -3.86
C LEU A 32 -2.22 34.34 -3.03
N LEU A 33 -2.30 34.34 -1.70
CA LEU A 33 -1.44 33.56 -0.80
C LEU A 33 -1.89 32.11 -0.75
N ASN A 34 -3.19 31.84 -0.66
CA ASN A 34 -3.73 30.51 -0.93
C ASN A 34 -3.53 30.18 -2.40
N GLY A 35 -3.66 31.11 -3.34
CA GLY A 35 -3.34 30.87 -4.76
C GLY A 35 -1.88 30.47 -4.95
N LEU A 36 -0.93 31.16 -4.33
CA LEU A 36 0.50 30.86 -4.35
C LEU A 36 0.86 29.62 -3.51
N MET A 37 0.06 29.26 -2.49
CA MET A 37 0.15 27.98 -1.78
C MET A 37 -0.58 26.83 -2.50
N ILE A 38 -1.56 27.14 -3.36
CA ILE A 38 -2.32 26.21 -4.21
C ILE A 38 -1.56 25.98 -5.53
N PHE A 39 -0.68 26.90 -5.93
CA PHE A 39 0.33 26.74 -6.97
C PHE A 39 1.62 26.06 -6.48
N ALA A 40 1.71 25.73 -5.19
CA ALA A 40 2.57 24.65 -4.72
C ALA A 40 1.79 23.33 -4.87
N GLN A 41 1.31 23.04 -6.08
CA GLN A 41 1.10 21.64 -6.46
C GLN A 41 2.48 21.00 -6.33
N SER A 42 2.58 19.98 -5.47
CA SER A 42 3.80 19.23 -5.25
C SER A 42 4.39 18.88 -6.61
N LYS A 43 5.67 19.17 -6.84
CA LYS A 43 6.40 18.78 -8.06
C LYS A 43 6.37 17.27 -8.34
N ILE A 44 5.80 16.50 -7.42
CA ILE A 44 5.61 15.07 -7.44
C ILE A 44 4.13 14.69 -7.55
N THR A 45 3.92 13.50 -8.08
CA THR A 45 2.70 12.72 -7.96
C THR A 45 3.01 11.43 -7.20
N ILE A 46 2.05 10.98 -6.39
CA ILE A 46 2.13 9.69 -5.71
C ILE A 46 1.05 8.80 -6.32
N GLN A 47 1.46 7.70 -6.96
CA GLN A 47 0.55 6.75 -7.57
C GLN A 47 1.05 5.32 -7.34
N ASP A 48 0.17 4.44 -6.86
CA ASP A 48 0.46 3.02 -6.61
C ASP A 48 1.71 2.81 -5.73
N GLY A 49 1.93 3.69 -4.75
CA GLY A 49 3.09 3.69 -3.87
C GLY A 49 4.39 4.21 -4.50
N TYR A 50 4.34 4.75 -5.72
CA TYR A 50 5.48 5.37 -6.40
C TYR A 50 5.45 6.89 -6.29
N ILE A 51 6.61 7.49 -6.01
CA ILE A 51 6.86 8.92 -6.22
C ILE A 51 7.42 9.11 -7.63
N GLU A 52 6.85 10.06 -8.36
CA GLU A 52 7.35 10.48 -9.67
C GLU A 52 7.16 12.00 -9.83
N LEU A 53 8.14 12.69 -10.42
CA LEU A 53 7.98 14.10 -10.79
C LEU A 53 6.89 14.27 -11.84
N ASN A 54 6.03 15.27 -11.65
CA ASN A 54 5.12 15.73 -12.69
C ASN A 54 5.84 16.62 -13.72
N GLU A 55 5.15 17.03 -14.79
CA GLU A 55 5.75 17.82 -15.88
C GLU A 55 6.48 19.08 -15.38
N GLU A 56 5.88 19.83 -14.44
CA GLU A 56 6.49 21.02 -13.85
C GLU A 56 7.72 20.68 -12.98
N GLY A 57 7.65 19.56 -12.26
CA GLY A 57 8.76 19.04 -11.47
C GLY A 57 9.96 18.66 -12.34
N VAL A 58 9.71 17.98 -13.45
CA VAL A 58 10.76 17.61 -14.42
C VAL A 58 11.41 18.88 -14.98
N GLU A 59 10.63 19.82 -15.50
CA GLU A 59 11.15 21.07 -16.08
C GLU A 59 12.02 21.83 -15.05
N TYR A 60 11.57 21.88 -13.79
CA TYR A 60 12.33 22.50 -12.72
C TYR A 60 13.66 21.76 -12.46
N TYR A 61 13.62 20.45 -12.23
CA TYR A 61 14.82 19.73 -11.81
C TYR A 61 15.84 19.50 -12.93
N GLU A 62 15.42 19.48 -14.19
CA GLU A 62 16.35 19.52 -15.33
C GLU A 62 17.20 20.79 -15.37
N GLU A 63 16.70 21.93 -14.89
CA GLU A 63 17.45 23.19 -14.82
C GLU A 63 18.24 23.36 -13.52
N PHE A 64 17.69 22.90 -12.39
CA PHE A 64 18.18 23.27 -11.05
C PHE A 64 18.88 22.16 -10.27
N LEU A 65 18.89 20.91 -10.73
CA LEU A 65 19.68 19.87 -10.06
C LEU A 65 21.17 20.22 -10.11
N PRO A 66 21.89 20.18 -8.97
CA PRO A 66 23.34 20.25 -9.00
C PRO A 66 23.91 19.01 -9.71
N SER A 67 25.10 19.14 -10.28
CA SER A 67 25.75 17.99 -10.94
C SER A 67 26.24 16.93 -9.95
N ALA A 68 26.34 17.25 -8.66
CA ALA A 68 26.76 16.32 -7.62
C ALA A 68 26.18 16.68 -6.24
N VAL A 69 25.88 15.65 -5.45
CA VAL A 69 25.46 15.70 -4.05
C VAL A 69 26.21 14.62 -3.29
N ASP A 70 26.74 14.93 -2.11
CA ASP A 70 27.49 13.97 -1.30
C ASP A 70 27.21 14.20 0.19
N PHE A 71 26.67 13.18 0.87
CA PHE A 71 26.38 13.20 2.30
C PHE A 71 27.41 12.45 3.16
N THR A 72 28.50 11.92 2.58
CA THR A 72 29.50 11.12 3.31
C THR A 72 30.19 11.89 4.45
N GLU A 73 30.26 13.21 4.36
CA GLU A 73 30.80 14.12 5.39
C GLU A 73 29.69 14.86 6.18
N SER A 74 28.43 14.49 5.97
CA SER A 74 27.29 15.09 6.67
C SER A 74 27.25 14.67 8.13
N GLU A 75 26.98 15.62 9.05
CA GLU A 75 26.78 15.27 10.47
C GLU A 75 25.52 14.42 10.71
N TYR A 76 24.60 14.39 9.75
CA TYR A 76 23.37 13.61 9.80
C TYR A 76 23.55 12.19 9.27
N LEU A 77 24.64 11.87 8.57
CA LEU A 77 24.94 10.50 8.16
C LEU A 77 25.70 9.79 9.30
N PRO A 78 25.26 8.62 9.77
CA PRO A 78 25.99 7.92 10.82
C PRO A 78 27.30 7.32 10.27
N PRO A 79 28.28 7.00 11.14
CA PRO A 79 29.54 6.40 10.75
C PRO A 79 29.33 5.10 9.96
N VAL A 80 30.29 4.72 9.10
CA VAL A 80 30.19 3.46 8.35
C VAL A 80 30.05 2.27 9.30
N TYR A 81 28.97 1.51 9.12
CA TYR A 81 28.66 0.33 9.91
C TYR A 81 29.50 -0.87 9.48
N LEU A 82 29.92 -1.67 10.45
CA LEU A 82 30.53 -2.99 10.22
C LEU A 82 29.57 -4.08 10.70
N GLN A 83 28.90 -4.73 9.76
CA GLN A 83 28.05 -5.89 10.05
C GLN A 83 28.90 -7.08 10.50
N THR A 84 28.40 -7.81 11.49
CA THR A 84 28.97 -9.09 11.95
C THR A 84 28.11 -10.30 11.59
N ASP A 85 26.90 -10.03 11.11
CA ASP A 85 25.85 -10.99 10.80
C ASP A 85 25.14 -10.59 9.50
N TRP A 86 24.09 -11.32 9.09
CA TRP A 86 23.34 -11.08 7.85
C TRP A 86 22.33 -9.91 7.95
N VAL A 87 22.80 -8.76 8.43
CA VAL A 87 21.99 -7.58 8.76
C VAL A 87 22.05 -6.46 7.72
N CYS A 88 22.56 -6.72 6.50
CA CYS A 88 22.76 -5.67 5.49
C CYS A 88 21.48 -4.87 5.18
N ASN A 89 20.33 -5.55 5.13
CA ASN A 89 19.01 -4.94 4.99
C ASN A 89 18.70 -3.93 6.11
N GLN A 90 18.86 -4.34 7.37
CA GLN A 90 18.58 -3.48 8.54
C GLN A 90 19.61 -2.36 8.67
N VAL A 91 20.86 -2.60 8.28
CA VAL A 91 21.86 -1.54 8.21
C VAL A 91 21.47 -0.49 7.16
N ALA A 92 21.01 -0.92 5.98
CA ALA A 92 20.61 0.01 4.93
C ALA A 92 19.37 0.83 5.31
N CYS A 93 18.31 0.19 5.82
CA CYS A 93 17.05 0.89 6.11
C CYS A 93 16.99 1.57 7.47
N SER A 94 17.40 0.90 8.55
CA SER A 94 17.25 1.42 9.91
C SER A 94 18.46 2.22 10.32
N TYR A 95 19.67 1.69 10.13
CA TYR A 95 20.88 2.39 10.56
C TYR A 95 21.22 3.58 9.67
N TYR A 96 21.26 3.45 8.35
CA TYR A 96 21.60 4.60 7.48
C TYR A 96 20.39 5.49 7.21
N MET A 97 19.35 4.95 6.57
CA MET A 97 18.26 5.76 6.05
C MET A 97 17.39 6.39 7.16
N MET A 98 16.84 5.60 8.09
CA MET A 98 16.02 6.16 9.19
C MET A 98 16.81 7.15 10.07
N THR A 99 18.09 6.87 10.37
CA THR A 99 18.95 7.80 11.13
C THR A 99 19.18 9.10 10.37
N PHE A 100 19.57 9.04 9.10
CA PHE A 100 19.80 10.25 8.30
C PHE A 100 18.53 11.10 8.20
N GLU A 101 17.43 10.48 7.78
CA GLU A 101 16.15 11.18 7.54
C GLU A 101 15.62 11.83 8.81
N THR A 102 15.68 11.12 9.94
CA THR A 102 15.18 11.66 11.22
C THR A 102 16.09 12.73 11.78
N ASN A 103 17.41 12.48 11.80
CA ASN A 103 18.35 13.42 12.40
C ASN A 103 18.50 14.69 11.58
N LYS A 104 18.31 14.63 10.26
CA LYS A 104 18.24 15.82 9.42
C LYS A 104 17.08 16.73 9.80
N ARG A 105 15.91 16.16 10.10
CA ARG A 105 14.70 16.91 10.51
C ARG A 105 14.76 17.41 11.95
N LYS A 106 15.40 16.64 12.84
CA LYS A 106 15.60 17.00 14.26
C LYS A 106 16.86 17.84 14.52
N ASP A 107 17.69 18.06 13.50
CA ASP A 107 19.01 18.71 13.60
C ASP A 107 19.93 18.03 14.64
N LEU A 108 20.12 16.71 14.49
CA LEU A 108 20.88 15.87 15.42
C LEU A 108 22.16 15.32 14.77
N ASN A 109 23.21 15.17 15.58
CA ASN A 109 24.48 14.61 15.12
C ASN A 109 24.45 13.07 15.19
N SER A 110 24.53 12.42 14.03
CA SER A 110 24.49 10.96 13.86
C SER A 110 25.78 10.24 14.24
N SER A 111 26.86 10.94 14.56
CA SER A 111 28.07 10.31 15.13
C SER A 111 27.86 9.81 16.58
N LEU A 112 26.79 10.27 17.23
CA LEU A 112 26.40 9.88 18.58
C LEU A 112 25.45 8.67 18.54
N MET A 113 25.73 7.65 19.35
CA MET A 113 24.93 6.41 19.36
C MET A 113 23.50 6.62 19.86
N GLU A 114 23.24 7.64 20.67
CA GLU A 114 21.89 8.03 21.11
C GLU A 114 21.00 8.58 19.98
N ASN A 115 21.59 8.88 18.81
CA ASN A 115 20.86 9.36 17.63
C ASN A 115 20.87 8.32 16.50
N GLN A 116 21.35 7.09 16.75
CA GLN A 116 21.40 6.01 15.76
C GLN A 116 20.27 5.01 16.02
N TYR A 117 19.70 4.40 14.97
CA TYR A 117 18.62 3.43 15.13
C TYR A 117 19.12 1.99 15.04
N SER A 118 18.43 1.12 15.77
CA SER A 118 18.76 -0.29 15.93
C SER A 118 18.81 -1.07 14.62
N VAL A 119 19.78 -2.00 14.56
CA VAL A 119 19.96 -2.98 13.49
C VAL A 119 19.45 -4.35 13.94
N TYR A 120 19.77 -4.76 15.17
CA TYR A 120 19.46 -6.11 15.66
C TYR A 120 18.01 -6.27 16.10
N PHE A 121 17.37 -5.24 16.66
CA PHE A 121 15.97 -5.35 17.08
C PHE A 121 15.04 -5.78 15.94
N PRO A 122 14.98 -5.08 14.79
CA PRO A 122 14.11 -5.52 13.71
C PRO A 122 14.54 -6.86 13.12
N TRP A 123 15.84 -7.13 13.00
CA TRP A 123 16.35 -8.39 12.45
C TRP A 123 16.04 -9.61 13.33
N ASN A 124 16.06 -9.46 14.65
CA ASN A 124 15.84 -10.55 15.61
C ASN A 124 14.40 -11.10 15.62
N PHE A 125 13.47 -10.49 14.88
CA PHE A 125 12.14 -11.03 14.62
C PHE A 125 12.01 -11.74 13.26
N GLY A 126 13.02 -11.64 12.37
CA GLY A 126 13.01 -12.27 11.05
C GLY A 126 14.17 -13.24 10.76
N ASN A 127 15.11 -13.43 11.68
CA ASN A 127 16.38 -14.13 11.40
C ASN A 127 16.44 -15.64 11.76
N GLY A 128 15.32 -16.22 12.20
CA GLY A 128 15.25 -17.63 12.63
C GLY A 128 15.86 -17.93 14.00
N GLY A 129 16.16 -16.89 14.78
CA GLY A 129 16.62 -16.94 16.17
C GLY A 129 18.09 -17.24 16.40
N THR A 130 18.81 -17.62 15.34
CA THR A 130 20.25 -17.94 15.39
C THR A 130 21.06 -17.16 14.38
N GLY A 131 20.40 -16.28 13.61
CA GLY A 131 21.07 -15.39 12.67
C GLY A 131 21.65 -16.07 11.44
N TRP A 132 21.18 -17.26 11.05
CA TRP A 132 21.71 -17.98 9.86
C TRP A 132 21.27 -17.39 8.52
N TYR A 133 20.32 -16.45 8.51
CA TYR A 133 19.83 -15.81 7.30
C TYR A 133 19.47 -14.34 7.54
N GLY A 134 19.52 -13.55 6.47
CA GLY A 134 19.07 -12.17 6.46
C GLY A 134 17.55 -12.06 6.37
N ASP A 135 17.05 -10.85 6.61
CA ASP A 135 15.63 -10.50 6.53
C ASP A 135 15.45 -9.30 5.61
N ASN A 136 14.33 -9.20 4.91
CA ASN A 136 14.10 -8.12 3.96
C ASN A 136 13.82 -6.78 4.68
N TYR A 137 14.42 -5.67 4.21
CA TYR A 137 14.25 -4.37 4.86
C TYR A 137 12.80 -3.85 4.87
N ILE A 138 11.92 -4.34 4.00
CA ILE A 138 10.50 -3.91 4.00
C ILE A 138 9.80 -4.37 5.26
N ILE A 139 10.18 -5.52 5.81
CA ILE A 139 9.68 -5.99 7.11
C ILE A 139 10.09 -4.99 8.19
N SER A 140 11.33 -4.51 8.15
CA SER A 140 11.80 -3.47 9.06
C SER A 140 11.08 -2.14 8.87
N MET A 141 10.74 -1.74 7.64
CA MET A 141 9.92 -0.55 7.38
C MET A 141 8.50 -0.70 7.95
N GLU A 142 7.86 -1.85 7.76
CA GLU A 142 6.55 -2.13 8.35
C GLU A 142 6.60 -2.16 9.88
N MET A 143 7.66 -2.73 10.48
CA MET A 143 7.89 -2.66 11.92
C MET A 143 8.08 -1.22 12.39
N MET A 144 8.91 -0.41 11.70
CA MET A 144 9.08 1.02 12.01
C MET A 144 7.76 1.79 11.88
N LYS A 145 6.92 1.43 10.90
CA LYS A 145 5.62 2.06 10.67
C LYS A 145 4.60 1.66 11.72
N GLN A 146 4.56 0.40 12.17
CA GLN A 146 3.51 -0.13 13.06
C GLN A 146 3.86 -0.06 14.55
N LEU A 147 5.14 -0.21 14.88
CA LEU A 147 5.66 -0.35 16.24
C LEU A 147 6.70 0.73 16.56
N GLY A 148 7.62 0.98 15.63
CA GLY A 148 8.79 1.84 15.81
C GLY A 148 10.09 1.06 15.97
N VAL A 149 11.19 1.78 16.16
CA VAL A 149 12.55 1.19 16.25
C VAL A 149 13.34 1.80 17.43
N PRO A 150 14.04 0.99 18.24
CA PRO A 150 14.78 1.52 19.36
C PRO A 150 16.04 2.26 18.92
N ILE A 151 16.52 3.15 19.80
CA ILE A 151 17.83 3.76 19.67
C ILE A 151 18.90 2.68 19.88
N LEU A 152 19.88 2.63 18.97
CA LEU A 152 20.93 1.62 18.92
C LEU A 152 21.72 1.55 20.22
N GLY A 153 22.10 2.70 20.79
CA GLY A 153 22.85 2.77 22.05
C GLY A 153 22.08 2.35 23.29
N GLU A 154 20.76 2.17 23.19
CA GLU A 154 19.87 1.79 24.29
C GLU A 154 19.31 0.37 24.15
N CYS A 155 19.54 -0.26 22.98
CA CYS A 155 19.00 -1.58 22.66
C CYS A 155 20.01 -2.68 23.04
N GLU A 156 19.63 -3.55 23.97
CA GLU A 156 20.50 -4.64 24.44
C GLU A 156 20.96 -5.56 23.30
N SER A 157 20.07 -5.85 22.34
CA SER A 157 20.41 -6.70 21.19
C SER A 157 21.53 -6.11 20.31
N ASP A 158 21.57 -4.79 20.13
CA ASP A 158 22.62 -4.10 19.37
C ASP A 158 23.91 -3.95 20.16
N ILE A 159 23.82 -3.66 21.46
CA ILE A 159 24.99 -3.54 22.35
C ILE A 159 25.75 -4.87 22.40
N GLN A 160 25.01 -5.99 22.49
CA GLN A 160 25.60 -7.33 22.51
C GLN A 160 25.91 -7.87 21.11
N ARG A 161 25.31 -7.30 20.05
CA ARG A 161 25.31 -7.85 18.70
C ARG A 161 24.86 -9.31 18.68
N ASP A 162 23.72 -9.58 19.34
CA ASP A 162 23.22 -10.94 19.54
C ASP A 162 21.94 -11.17 18.74
N SER A 163 22.00 -12.10 17.79
CA SER A 163 20.91 -12.51 16.90
C SER A 163 19.71 -13.15 17.61
N SER A 164 19.85 -13.52 18.88
CA SER A 164 18.82 -14.25 19.62
C SER A 164 17.98 -13.36 20.53
N ILE A 165 18.46 -12.19 20.95
CA ILE A 165 17.82 -11.41 22.02
C ILE A 165 16.51 -10.75 21.55
N TRP A 166 15.42 -11.04 22.24
CA TRP A 166 14.21 -10.19 22.23
C TRP A 166 14.23 -9.33 23.48
N ILE A 167 14.27 -8.01 23.29
CA ILE A 167 14.37 -7.05 24.40
C ILE A 167 13.12 -7.11 25.28
N SER A 168 13.29 -6.92 26.60
CA SER A 168 12.22 -6.99 27.58
C SER A 168 12.09 -5.68 28.37
N GLY A 169 10.86 -5.20 28.53
CA GLY A 169 10.47 -4.07 29.38
C GLY A 169 9.53 -3.12 28.65
N TYR A 170 8.38 -2.81 29.25
CA TYR A 170 7.37 -1.93 28.65
C TYR A 170 7.96 -0.57 28.22
N GLU A 171 8.79 0.04 29.07
CA GLU A 171 9.42 1.33 28.78
C GLU A 171 10.30 1.29 27.52
N GLN A 172 10.96 0.17 27.21
CA GLN A 172 11.75 0.04 25.98
C GLN A 172 10.84 0.08 24.74
N TYR A 173 9.71 -0.64 24.81
CA TYR A 173 8.72 -0.66 23.72
C TYR A 173 7.98 0.66 23.61
N TYR A 174 7.65 1.31 24.73
CA TYR A 174 7.05 2.64 24.73
C TYR A 174 7.99 3.66 24.08
N ASN A 175 9.28 3.68 24.46
CA ASN A 175 10.27 4.59 23.89
C ASN A 175 10.46 4.40 22.38
N LEU A 176 10.48 3.16 21.87
CA LEU A 176 10.59 2.93 20.42
C LEU A 176 9.33 3.37 19.65
N MET A 177 8.16 3.46 20.28
CA MET A 177 6.94 3.94 19.61
C MET A 177 7.06 5.39 19.16
N HIS A 178 7.94 6.18 19.78
CA HIS A 178 8.22 7.56 19.36
C HIS A 178 9.19 7.67 18.18
N ASN A 179 9.75 6.54 17.73
CA ASN A 179 10.73 6.46 16.65
C ASN A 179 10.13 5.67 15.47
N ARG A 180 9.27 6.34 14.69
CA ARG A 180 8.50 5.71 13.61
C ARG A 180 8.73 6.39 12.27
N ILE A 181 8.27 5.71 11.23
CA ILE A 181 8.04 6.33 9.93
C ILE A 181 6.54 6.57 9.74
N ASP A 182 6.21 7.61 8.97
CA ASP A 182 4.83 7.88 8.56
C ASP A 182 4.50 7.00 7.35
N GLU A 183 5.35 7.10 6.32
CA GLU A 183 5.21 6.37 5.07
C GLU A 183 6.57 5.99 4.47
N TYR A 184 6.52 5.09 3.49
CA TYR A 184 7.63 4.82 2.58
C TYR A 184 7.10 4.58 1.18
N TYR A 185 7.92 4.92 0.19
CA TYR A 185 7.55 4.94 -1.22
C TYR A 185 8.62 4.30 -2.09
N LYS A 186 8.22 3.93 -3.30
CA LYS A 186 9.10 3.45 -4.35
C LYS A 186 9.44 4.59 -5.32
N ILE A 187 10.66 4.61 -5.85
CA ILE A 187 11.03 5.46 -6.99
C ILE A 187 11.55 4.55 -8.10
N ARG A 188 10.95 4.63 -9.29
CA ARG A 188 11.41 3.89 -10.48
C ARG A 188 12.72 4.49 -10.96
N THR A 189 13.59 3.65 -11.51
CA THR A 189 14.94 4.08 -11.93
C THR A 189 15.29 3.69 -13.36
N ASN A 190 14.40 2.98 -14.06
CA ASN A 190 14.55 2.57 -15.46
C ASN A 190 14.02 3.58 -16.49
N THR A 191 13.76 4.82 -16.09
CA THR A 191 13.38 5.91 -17.00
C THR A 191 14.17 7.17 -16.67
N ILE A 192 14.29 8.09 -17.63
CA ILE A 192 14.92 9.39 -17.41
C ILE A 192 14.18 10.14 -16.29
N ASN A 193 12.85 10.17 -16.32
CA ASN A 193 12.06 10.81 -15.27
C ASN A 193 12.30 10.16 -13.89
N GLY A 194 12.36 8.83 -13.85
CA GLY A 194 12.65 8.08 -12.62
C GLY A 194 14.03 8.41 -12.04
N LEU A 195 15.06 8.45 -12.89
CA LEU A 195 16.40 8.87 -12.49
C LEU A 195 16.42 10.31 -11.97
N THR A 196 15.78 11.25 -12.69
CA THR A 196 15.65 12.65 -12.25
C THR A 196 14.90 12.73 -10.92
N THR A 197 13.80 11.99 -10.76
CA THR A 197 13.03 11.92 -9.51
C THR A 197 13.91 11.47 -8.34
N LEU A 198 14.71 10.41 -8.53
CA LEU A 198 15.62 9.93 -7.49
C LEU A 198 16.71 10.95 -7.15
N LYS A 199 17.31 11.60 -8.16
CA LYS A 199 18.27 12.68 -7.92
C LYS A 199 17.66 13.86 -7.17
N SER A 200 16.42 14.24 -7.50
CA SER A 200 15.67 15.27 -6.77
C SER A 200 15.37 14.85 -5.33
N TRP A 201 15.02 13.59 -5.09
CA TRP A 201 14.86 13.07 -3.74
C TRP A 201 16.16 13.21 -2.94
N VAL A 202 17.27 12.74 -3.50
CA VAL A 202 18.59 12.80 -2.85
C VAL A 202 19.05 14.23 -2.62
N TYR A 203 18.74 15.16 -3.53
CA TYR A 203 19.15 16.57 -3.41
C TYR A 203 18.34 17.35 -2.37
N ASP A 204 17.00 17.39 -2.50
CA ASP A 204 16.14 18.26 -1.70
C ASP A 204 14.79 17.61 -1.34
N ASN A 205 14.72 16.29 -1.34
CA ASN A 205 13.51 15.53 -1.06
C ASN A 205 12.34 16.04 -1.95
N CYS A 206 12.63 16.18 -3.25
CA CYS A 206 11.70 16.66 -4.27
C CYS A 206 11.04 18.02 -3.93
N GLY A 207 11.77 18.90 -3.26
CA GLY A 207 11.35 20.26 -2.97
C GLY A 207 10.56 20.39 -1.68
N SER A 208 10.74 19.43 -0.76
CA SER A 208 10.30 19.57 0.62
C SER A 208 11.02 20.75 1.31
N GLU A 209 10.58 21.11 2.51
CA GLU A 209 11.31 22.11 3.31
C GLU A 209 12.68 21.63 3.82
N TYR A 210 12.96 20.33 3.69
CA TYR A 210 14.19 19.69 4.13
C TYR A 210 15.08 19.36 2.92
N PHE A 211 16.32 19.86 2.94
CA PHE A 211 17.33 19.44 1.98
C PHE A 211 17.84 18.03 2.29
N GLY A 212 18.04 17.24 1.23
CA GLY A 212 18.61 15.91 1.28
C GLY A 212 17.60 14.78 1.44
N GLY A 213 18.01 13.62 0.97
CA GLY A 213 17.27 12.37 1.11
C GLY A 213 18.19 11.17 0.85
N THR A 214 17.86 10.03 1.42
CA THR A 214 18.54 8.75 1.18
C THR A 214 17.55 7.73 0.61
N ALA A 215 18.06 6.72 -0.08
CA ALA A 215 17.24 5.67 -0.66
C ALA A 215 17.92 4.31 -0.50
N THR A 216 17.14 3.25 -0.28
CA THR A 216 17.66 1.88 -0.10
C THR A 216 17.13 0.95 -1.19
N PHE A 217 17.95 0.01 -1.62
CA PHE A 217 17.58 -0.98 -2.64
C PHE A 217 18.28 -2.32 -2.42
N LEU A 218 17.76 -3.36 -3.07
CA LEU A 218 18.37 -4.69 -3.13
C LEU A 218 19.04 -4.92 -4.47
N ALA A 219 20.25 -5.47 -4.43
CA ALA A 219 20.99 -5.89 -5.60
C ALA A 219 21.93 -7.04 -5.26
N ASN A 220 22.52 -7.63 -6.29
CA ASN A 220 23.62 -8.57 -6.11
C ASN A 220 24.90 -7.86 -5.60
N ILE A 221 25.85 -8.63 -5.07
CA ILE A 221 27.15 -8.13 -4.57
C ILE A 221 28.13 -7.83 -5.73
N ALA A 222 27.66 -7.13 -6.77
CA ALA A 222 28.46 -6.68 -7.92
C ALA A 222 29.21 -7.79 -8.67
N THR A 223 28.67 -9.01 -8.73
CA THR A 223 29.31 -10.13 -9.43
C THR A 223 29.54 -9.78 -10.90
N GLY A 224 30.82 -9.71 -11.30
CA GLY A 224 31.21 -9.38 -12.67
C GLY A 224 31.15 -7.90 -13.06
N GLY A 225 30.83 -6.99 -12.12
CA GLY A 225 30.76 -5.54 -12.36
C GLY A 225 31.59 -4.70 -11.39
N ALA A 226 32.40 -5.33 -10.53
CA ALA A 226 33.26 -4.65 -9.56
C ALA A 226 34.61 -4.24 -10.18
N THR A 227 34.94 -2.94 -10.16
CA THR A 227 36.22 -2.39 -10.65
C THR A 227 36.55 -1.07 -9.94
N ASP A 228 37.62 -0.40 -10.36
CA ASP A 228 37.95 0.97 -9.98
C ASP A 228 37.85 1.90 -11.20
N PHE A 229 37.59 3.19 -10.98
CA PHE A 229 37.62 4.18 -12.07
C PHE A 229 39.02 4.36 -12.64
N ASP A 230 39.09 4.51 -13.97
CA ASP A 230 40.33 4.62 -14.72
C ASP A 230 41.14 5.89 -14.42
N SER A 231 42.43 5.85 -14.76
CA SER A 231 43.29 7.01 -14.56
C SER A 231 42.91 8.16 -15.50
N GLY A 232 42.80 9.36 -14.95
CA GLY A 232 42.41 10.57 -15.67
C GLY A 232 40.91 10.84 -15.73
N THR A 233 40.06 10.01 -15.12
CA THR A 233 38.62 10.27 -14.97
C THR A 233 38.30 10.93 -13.63
N PRO A 234 37.12 11.56 -13.47
CA PRO A 234 36.60 11.92 -12.16
C PRO A 234 36.58 10.70 -11.23
N HIS A 235 36.92 10.89 -9.95
CA HIS A 235 37.02 9.84 -8.94
C HIS A 235 38.00 8.69 -9.29
N GLU A 236 39.06 8.97 -10.07
CA GLU A 236 40.14 8.02 -10.39
C GLU A 236 40.55 7.15 -9.18
N GLY A 237 40.54 5.83 -9.38
CA GLY A 237 40.94 4.85 -8.37
C GLY A 237 39.93 4.62 -7.24
N GLU A 238 38.77 5.28 -7.25
CA GLU A 238 37.66 4.91 -6.38
C GLU A 238 36.90 3.70 -6.94
N TYR A 239 36.42 2.85 -6.03
CA TYR A 239 35.72 1.62 -6.36
C TYR A 239 34.32 1.90 -6.93
N VAL A 240 33.98 1.23 -8.03
CA VAL A 240 32.74 1.38 -8.77
C VAL A 240 32.12 0.03 -9.14
N ILE A 241 30.79 -0.01 -9.09
CA ILE A 241 29.96 -1.10 -9.60
C ILE A 241 29.34 -0.66 -10.94
N THR A 242 29.65 -1.40 -12.00
CA THR A 242 29.21 -1.13 -13.38
C THR A 242 28.18 -2.14 -13.87
N LYS A 243 27.92 -3.19 -13.09
CA LYS A 243 26.88 -4.18 -13.37
C LYS A 243 26.48 -4.93 -12.10
N CYS A 244 25.19 -5.22 -11.93
CA CYS A 244 24.69 -6.15 -10.92
C CYS A 244 24.63 -7.60 -11.46
N GLY A 245 24.89 -8.59 -10.61
CA GLY A 245 24.60 -10.01 -10.90
C GLY A 245 23.12 -10.38 -10.70
N ASP A 246 22.83 -11.68 -10.79
CA ASP A 246 21.50 -12.29 -10.92
C ASP A 246 20.83 -12.72 -9.59
N ASP A 247 21.42 -12.39 -8.45
CA ASP A 247 20.95 -12.81 -7.13
C ASP A 247 20.94 -11.64 -6.13
N ALA A 248 19.78 -10.99 -5.99
CA ALA A 248 19.61 -9.79 -5.17
C ALA A 248 19.51 -10.11 -3.66
N LEU A 249 20.66 -10.34 -3.01
CA LEU A 249 20.76 -10.70 -1.58
C LEU A 249 21.37 -9.61 -0.68
N HIS A 250 21.80 -8.47 -1.24
CA HIS A 250 22.51 -7.43 -0.50
C HIS A 250 21.85 -6.07 -0.67
N ALA A 251 21.60 -5.40 0.46
CA ALA A 251 21.01 -4.06 0.48
C ALA A 251 22.07 -2.98 0.68
N ARG A 252 21.85 -1.82 0.04
CA ARG A 252 22.72 -0.64 0.14
C ARG A 252 21.90 0.63 0.23
N THR A 253 22.52 1.70 0.73
CA THR A 253 21.88 3.03 0.83
C THR A 253 22.58 4.03 -0.07
N ILE A 254 21.81 4.70 -0.92
CA ILE A 254 22.23 5.87 -1.71
C ILE A 254 22.39 7.06 -0.77
N VAL A 255 23.56 7.67 -0.79
CA VAL A 255 23.94 8.82 0.06
C VAL A 255 24.46 10.01 -0.76
N GLY A 256 24.32 9.95 -2.08
CA GLY A 256 24.78 10.99 -2.99
C GLY A 256 24.76 10.55 -4.45
N TYR A 257 25.15 11.45 -5.35
CA TYR A 257 25.34 11.19 -6.76
C TYR A 257 26.36 12.17 -7.35
N ASP A 258 26.95 11.82 -8.49
CA ASP A 258 27.74 12.74 -9.33
C ASP A 258 27.52 12.39 -10.80
N ASP A 259 27.14 13.37 -11.62
CA ASP A 259 26.91 13.22 -13.05
C ASP A 259 28.22 13.10 -13.86
N ASN A 260 29.37 13.35 -13.23
CA ASN A 260 30.68 13.36 -13.88
C ASN A 260 31.46 12.03 -13.75
N VAL A 261 31.09 11.13 -12.83
CA VAL A 261 31.71 9.80 -12.81
C VAL A 261 31.46 9.12 -14.16
N CYS A 262 32.43 8.34 -14.65
CA CYS A 262 32.30 7.76 -15.97
C CYS A 262 32.97 6.39 -16.08
N PHE A 263 32.37 5.52 -16.88
CA PHE A 263 32.88 4.19 -17.19
C PHE A 263 32.61 3.88 -18.66
N ASP A 264 33.66 3.51 -19.39
CA ASP A 264 33.62 3.18 -20.82
C ASP A 264 33.11 1.74 -20.99
N TYR A 265 31.86 1.58 -21.44
CA TYR A 265 31.24 0.26 -21.58
C TYR A 265 31.58 -0.43 -22.91
N ASN A 266 32.06 0.33 -23.90
CA ASN A 266 32.29 -0.15 -25.26
C ASN A 266 33.78 -0.17 -25.67
N ASP A 267 34.68 0.24 -24.76
CA ASP A 267 36.13 0.33 -24.91
C ASP A 267 36.57 1.24 -26.09
N ASP A 268 35.81 2.29 -26.40
CA ASP A 268 36.13 3.22 -27.50
C ASP A 268 36.96 4.45 -27.06
N GLY A 269 37.12 4.66 -25.75
CA GLY A 269 37.87 5.74 -25.14
C GLY A 269 37.13 7.08 -25.04
N GLU A 270 35.85 7.14 -25.42
CA GLU A 270 34.94 8.25 -25.18
C GLU A 270 33.94 7.88 -24.06
N TYR A 271 33.25 8.89 -23.51
CA TYR A 271 32.25 8.67 -22.46
C TYR A 271 30.98 9.45 -22.80
N THR A 272 29.94 8.73 -23.19
CA THR A 272 28.74 9.29 -23.82
C THR A 272 27.45 8.88 -23.12
N ASN A 273 26.43 9.71 -23.26
CA ASN A 273 25.05 9.42 -22.83
C ASN A 273 24.08 9.57 -24.03
N ASP A 274 24.63 9.68 -25.24
CA ASP A 274 23.92 10.03 -26.49
C ASP A 274 24.20 9.05 -27.64
N ILE A 275 24.80 7.89 -27.32
CA ILE A 275 25.04 6.78 -28.24
C ILE A 275 24.22 5.59 -27.77
N ASP A 276 23.46 4.95 -28.65
CA ASP A 276 22.78 3.68 -28.37
C ASP A 276 23.82 2.55 -28.22
N LEU A 277 24.14 2.20 -26.98
CA LEU A 277 25.19 1.22 -26.66
C LEU A 277 24.68 -0.22 -26.75
N ASN A 278 23.39 -0.41 -26.46
CA ASN A 278 22.78 -1.73 -26.38
C ASN A 278 22.14 -2.20 -27.70
N GLY A 279 21.96 -1.29 -28.66
CA GLY A 279 21.46 -1.55 -30.00
C GLY A 279 19.94 -1.75 -30.09
N ASP A 280 19.17 -1.30 -29.09
CA ASP A 280 17.71 -1.41 -29.06
C ASP A 280 16.99 -0.29 -29.83
N GLY A 281 17.75 0.69 -30.34
CA GLY A 281 17.23 1.82 -31.11
C GLY A 281 16.65 2.95 -30.26
N GLN A 282 16.79 2.89 -28.94
CA GLN A 282 16.48 3.96 -27.99
C GLN A 282 17.79 4.46 -27.36
N ILE A 283 17.81 5.74 -26.98
CA ILE A 283 18.91 6.32 -26.19
C ILE A 283 18.28 6.71 -24.87
N ASP A 284 18.58 5.95 -23.81
CA ASP A 284 18.11 6.24 -22.47
C ASP A 284 19.17 5.93 -21.40
N VAL A 285 18.77 5.87 -20.13
CA VAL A 285 19.68 5.66 -19.00
C VAL A 285 20.49 4.36 -19.13
N ARG A 286 20.00 3.37 -19.88
CA ARG A 286 20.70 2.11 -20.17
C ARG A 286 21.89 2.33 -21.11
N ASP A 287 22.03 3.50 -21.72
CA ASP A 287 23.13 3.86 -22.61
C ASP A 287 24.10 4.86 -21.99
N TYR A 288 23.95 5.16 -20.70
CA TYR A 288 24.76 6.16 -20.04
C TYR A 288 26.10 5.58 -19.56
N GLU A 289 27.18 6.15 -20.08
CA GLU A 289 28.55 5.93 -19.61
C GLU A 289 28.94 6.94 -18.53
N LYS A 290 28.13 8.00 -18.34
CA LYS A 290 28.33 9.03 -17.33
C LYS A 290 27.22 9.04 -16.28
N GLY A 291 27.65 9.26 -15.05
CA GLY A 291 26.84 9.48 -13.88
C GLY A 291 26.66 8.23 -13.03
N GLY A 292 26.60 8.44 -11.71
CA GLY A 292 26.47 7.35 -10.75
C GLY A 292 26.03 7.83 -9.38
N PHE A 293 25.47 6.90 -8.61
CA PHE A 293 25.10 7.10 -7.22
C PHE A 293 26.25 6.71 -6.29
N LYS A 294 26.46 7.50 -5.22
CA LYS A 294 27.35 7.16 -4.12
C LYS A 294 26.58 6.32 -3.11
N LEU A 295 27.15 5.20 -2.69
CA LEU A 295 26.52 4.23 -1.80
C LEU A 295 27.29 4.10 -0.49
N ALA A 296 26.57 4.01 0.63
CA ALA A 296 27.09 3.55 1.91
C ALA A 296 26.98 2.02 2.02
N GLU A 297 28.08 1.38 2.42
CA GLU A 297 28.19 -0.07 2.58
C GLU A 297 28.18 -0.50 4.05
N SER A 298 27.94 -1.79 4.28
CA SER A 298 27.88 -2.39 5.63
C SER A 298 29.10 -3.24 5.98
N PHE A 299 30.12 -3.28 5.11
CA PHE A 299 31.36 -4.03 5.30
C PHE A 299 32.43 -3.31 6.13
N GLY A 300 32.08 -2.17 6.74
CA GLY A 300 32.93 -1.41 7.65
C GLY A 300 33.89 -0.42 6.97
N PRO A 301 34.48 0.48 7.75
CA PRO A 301 35.27 1.62 7.25
C PRO A 301 36.61 1.22 6.61
N SER A 302 37.09 -0.02 6.82
CA SER A 302 38.30 -0.52 6.16
C SER A 302 38.04 -1.18 4.81
N TRP A 303 36.76 -1.37 4.46
CA TRP A 303 36.38 -1.82 3.13
C TRP A 303 36.56 -0.68 2.11
N GLN A 304 36.55 -1.02 0.82
CA GLN A 304 36.84 -0.11 -0.30
C GLN A 304 36.19 1.27 -0.14
N GLY A 305 36.88 2.31 -0.62
CA GLY A 305 36.39 3.70 -0.53
C GLY A 305 36.05 4.16 0.88
N SER A 306 36.71 3.60 1.90
CA SER A 306 36.43 3.83 3.33
C SER A 306 35.01 3.45 3.76
N GLY A 307 34.44 2.41 3.14
CA GLY A 307 33.04 1.99 3.37
C GLY A 307 32.02 2.62 2.43
N TYR A 308 32.48 3.28 1.37
CA TYR A 308 31.63 3.86 0.34
C TYR A 308 32.05 3.35 -1.04
N CYS A 309 31.10 3.30 -1.97
CA CYS A 309 31.38 2.97 -3.36
C CYS A 309 30.52 3.78 -4.32
N TRP A 310 30.88 3.75 -5.60
CA TRP A 310 30.04 4.27 -6.68
C TRP A 310 29.29 3.14 -7.36
N MET A 311 28.12 3.46 -7.91
CA MET A 311 27.39 2.57 -8.83
C MET A 311 26.84 3.40 -9.98
N MET A 312 27.15 2.99 -11.21
CA MET A 312 26.77 3.75 -12.41
C MET A 312 25.23 3.82 -12.55
N TYR A 313 24.69 4.94 -13.05
CA TYR A 313 23.24 5.10 -13.26
C TYR A 313 22.62 3.99 -14.10
N LYS A 314 23.37 3.51 -15.11
CA LYS A 314 23.00 2.35 -15.93
C LYS A 314 22.63 1.11 -15.11
N CYS A 315 23.29 0.84 -13.98
CA CYS A 315 22.96 -0.31 -13.11
C CYS A 315 21.56 -0.22 -12.48
N PHE A 316 21.00 0.98 -12.36
CA PHE A 316 19.65 1.19 -11.85
C PHE A 316 18.60 1.04 -12.96
N ALA A 317 18.99 1.22 -14.22
CA ALA A 317 18.08 1.18 -15.36
C ALA A 317 18.09 -0.14 -16.14
N ASP A 318 19.22 -0.84 -16.20
CA ASP A 318 19.32 -2.16 -16.82
C ASP A 318 18.35 -3.14 -16.18
N ALA A 319 17.76 -4.05 -16.95
CA ALA A 319 16.81 -5.03 -16.42
C ALA A 319 17.48 -5.97 -15.40
N TYR A 320 16.71 -6.45 -14.42
CA TYR A 320 17.09 -7.55 -13.55
C TYR A 320 16.56 -8.87 -14.14
N PRO A 321 17.38 -9.95 -14.19
CA PRO A 321 18.73 -10.08 -13.63
C PRO A 321 19.90 -9.67 -14.56
N GLU A 322 19.64 -8.98 -15.67
CA GLU A 322 20.63 -8.69 -16.73
C GLU A 322 21.66 -7.59 -16.41
N GLY A 323 21.81 -7.16 -15.16
CA GLY A 323 22.71 -6.04 -14.79
C GLY A 323 22.07 -5.03 -13.85
N GLY A 324 20.75 -5.09 -13.72
CA GLY A 324 19.92 -4.23 -12.91
C GLY A 324 19.89 -4.52 -11.42
N ILE A 325 19.45 -3.53 -10.64
CA ILE A 325 18.92 -3.73 -9.29
C ILE A 325 17.57 -4.44 -9.33
N LEU A 326 17.17 -5.08 -8.23
CA LEU A 326 15.90 -5.81 -8.15
C LEU A 326 14.72 -4.90 -8.52
N ASN A 327 13.96 -5.28 -9.56
CA ASN A 327 12.76 -4.59 -10.05
C ASN A 327 12.93 -3.12 -10.45
N ASN A 328 14.17 -2.63 -10.63
CA ASN A 328 14.48 -1.26 -11.06
C ASN A 328 13.82 -0.15 -10.23
N TYR A 329 13.62 -0.37 -8.94
CA TYR A 329 13.18 0.67 -8.02
C TYR A 329 14.05 0.71 -6.78
N VAL A 330 13.99 1.87 -6.12
CA VAL A 330 14.55 2.06 -4.77
C VAL A 330 13.41 2.42 -3.82
N HIS A 331 13.63 2.24 -2.53
CA HIS A 331 12.72 2.66 -1.48
C HIS A 331 13.25 3.89 -0.76
N VAL A 332 12.33 4.80 -0.44
CA VAL A 332 12.56 6.01 0.34
C VAL A 332 11.53 6.08 1.46
N LEU A 333 11.82 6.78 2.56
CA LEU A 333 10.91 6.88 3.70
C LEU A 333 10.72 8.32 4.18
N GLU A 334 9.61 8.53 4.89
CA GLU A 334 9.30 9.77 5.61
C GLU A 334 9.24 9.45 7.11
N PRO A 335 10.18 9.97 7.93
CA PRO A 335 10.16 9.75 9.37
C PRO A 335 9.01 10.54 10.00
N LYS A 336 8.41 9.95 11.03
CA LYS A 336 7.34 10.56 11.78
C LYS A 336 7.91 11.29 12.99
N ILE A 337 8.00 12.60 12.88
CA ILE A 337 8.53 13.46 13.93
C ILE A 337 7.42 13.73 14.96
N ASP A 338 7.73 13.64 16.24
CA ASP A 338 6.84 13.97 17.37
C ASP A 338 5.59 13.10 17.52
N TYR A 339 5.64 11.83 17.08
CA TYR A 339 4.55 10.89 17.37
C TYR A 339 4.51 10.52 18.85
N GLU A 340 3.29 10.53 19.40
CA GLU A 340 2.99 10.10 20.76
C GLU A 340 1.85 9.07 20.70
N PRO A 341 2.05 7.82 21.19
CA PRO A 341 0.98 6.84 21.22
C PRO A 341 -0.13 7.29 22.20
N LEU A 342 -1.39 7.14 21.78
CA LEU A 342 -2.55 7.51 22.59
C LEU A 342 -3.13 6.33 23.36
N LEU A 343 -2.91 5.10 22.89
CA LEU A 343 -3.38 3.88 23.53
C LEU A 343 -2.36 2.77 23.32
N THR A 344 -1.90 2.14 24.41
CA THR A 344 -0.95 1.03 24.34
C THR A 344 -1.43 -0.18 25.12
N ALA A 345 -0.90 -1.35 24.76
CA ALA A 345 -1.02 -2.56 25.54
C ALA A 345 0.34 -2.91 26.14
N LYS A 346 0.40 -3.08 27.46
CA LYS A 346 1.52 -3.64 28.21
C LYS A 346 1.21 -5.11 28.51
N ILE A 347 2.09 -6.02 28.08
CA ILE A 347 1.93 -7.46 28.26
C ILE A 347 3.14 -8.03 28.99
N ARG A 348 2.88 -8.90 29.96
CA ARG A 348 3.89 -9.78 30.56
C ARG A 348 3.54 -11.23 30.24
N LEU A 349 4.34 -11.85 29.38
CA LEU A 349 4.12 -13.19 28.86
C LEU A 349 5.27 -14.10 29.25
N LYS A 350 4.96 -15.32 29.69
CA LYS A 350 5.96 -16.35 29.92
C LYS A 350 5.70 -17.51 28.97
N HIS A 351 6.74 -17.97 28.30
CA HIS A 351 6.67 -19.14 27.43
C HIS A 351 8.02 -19.84 27.32
N THR A 352 7.98 -21.13 27.04
CA THR A 352 9.18 -21.98 26.83
C THR A 352 9.55 -22.16 25.35
N SER A 353 8.85 -21.50 24.44
CA SER A 353 9.10 -21.52 23.01
C SER A 353 8.50 -20.31 22.30
N ARG A 354 9.30 -19.33 21.92
CA ARG A 354 8.82 -18.10 21.28
C ARG A 354 8.28 -18.32 19.86
N GLN A 355 8.79 -19.32 19.14
CA GLN A 355 8.24 -19.69 17.81
C GLN A 355 6.83 -20.30 17.90
N ALA A 356 6.40 -20.75 19.08
CA ALA A 356 5.12 -21.41 19.26
C ALA A 356 3.99 -20.43 19.57
N ILE A 357 4.28 -19.13 19.68
CA ILE A 357 3.29 -18.14 20.09
C ILE A 357 3.00 -17.11 19.00
N LYS A 358 1.74 -16.69 18.95
CA LYS A 358 1.31 -15.48 18.26
C LYS A 358 0.52 -14.58 19.20
N VAL A 359 0.72 -13.27 19.10
CA VAL A 359 0.02 -12.26 19.91
C VAL A 359 -0.81 -11.35 19.03
N LYS A 360 -2.11 -11.23 19.33
CA LYS A 360 -3.06 -10.32 18.68
C LYS A 360 -3.81 -9.51 19.74
N VAL A 361 -4.36 -8.36 19.33
CA VAL A 361 -5.24 -7.55 20.19
C VAL A 361 -6.60 -7.36 19.52
N GLY A 362 -7.65 -7.82 20.18
CA GLY A 362 -9.04 -7.65 19.74
C GLY A 362 -9.75 -6.49 20.44
N ILE A 363 -10.78 -5.93 19.81
CA ILE A 363 -11.64 -4.88 20.38
C ILE A 363 -13.11 -5.13 20.05
N SER A 364 -14.00 -4.79 20.98
CA SER A 364 -15.45 -4.75 20.79
C SER A 364 -16.02 -3.46 21.38
N ALA A 365 -16.86 -2.76 20.62
CA ALA A 365 -17.61 -1.60 21.08
C ALA A 365 -18.67 -1.98 22.13
N ASP A 366 -19.15 -3.23 22.10
CA ASP A 366 -19.99 -3.82 23.15
C ASP A 366 -19.12 -4.37 24.30
N ILE A 367 -19.21 -3.72 25.46
CA ILE A 367 -18.46 -4.07 26.67
C ILE A 367 -18.92 -5.38 27.33
N ASP A 368 -20.08 -5.92 26.92
CA ASP A 368 -20.59 -7.21 27.39
C ASP A 368 -20.24 -8.36 26.43
N SER A 369 -19.66 -8.07 25.25
CA SER A 369 -19.29 -9.08 24.27
C SER A 369 -18.26 -10.08 24.82
N GLU A 370 -18.42 -11.36 24.42
CA GLU A 370 -17.45 -12.43 24.69
C GLU A 370 -16.40 -12.55 23.57
N THR A 371 -16.65 -11.91 22.43
CA THR A 371 -15.78 -11.90 21.24
C THR A 371 -15.44 -10.48 20.81
N TRP A 372 -14.44 -10.34 19.97
CA TRP A 372 -14.07 -9.07 19.35
C TRP A 372 -14.89 -8.83 18.06
N GLU A 373 -15.00 -7.57 17.67
CA GLU A 373 -15.53 -7.13 16.36
C GLU A 373 -14.39 -6.86 15.38
N TYR A 374 -13.21 -6.51 15.89
CA TYR A 374 -12.00 -6.27 15.12
C TYR A 374 -10.78 -6.86 15.84
N VAL A 375 -9.80 -7.37 15.06
CA VAL A 375 -8.51 -7.84 15.57
C VAL A 375 -7.39 -7.15 14.83
N ARG A 376 -6.40 -6.69 15.60
CA ARG A 376 -5.13 -6.21 15.10
C ARG A 376 -4.05 -7.25 15.31
N ASP A 377 -3.35 -7.53 14.22
CA ASP A 377 -2.14 -8.32 14.18
C ASP A 377 -0.90 -7.42 14.29
N PHE A 378 0.25 -8.02 14.59
CA PHE A 378 1.52 -7.31 14.75
C PHE A 378 2.64 -8.01 13.99
N SER A 379 3.57 -7.22 13.48
CA SER A 379 4.77 -7.72 12.80
C SER A 379 5.77 -8.42 13.74
N ILE A 380 5.48 -8.50 15.03
CA ILE A 380 6.29 -9.16 16.05
C ILE A 380 5.45 -10.13 16.86
N PHE A 381 6.09 -11.14 17.45
CA PHE A 381 5.38 -12.23 18.15
C PHE A 381 4.37 -12.93 17.24
N ASN A 382 4.83 -13.39 16.06
CA ASN A 382 3.99 -14.07 15.08
C ASN A 382 4.63 -15.40 14.63
N PHE A 383 4.75 -16.36 15.56
CA PHE A 383 5.37 -17.67 15.34
C PHE A 383 6.81 -17.61 14.81
N GLN A 384 7.63 -16.74 15.39
CA GLN A 384 8.90 -16.30 14.79
C GLN A 384 10.15 -16.71 15.56
N CYS A 385 11.27 -16.75 14.83
CA CYS A 385 12.64 -16.76 15.35
C CYS A 385 13.02 -17.93 16.26
N GLY A 386 12.54 -19.12 15.91
CA GLY A 386 13.07 -20.39 16.41
C GLY A 386 12.70 -20.75 17.85
N ASN A 387 13.05 -21.98 18.23
CA ASN A 387 12.65 -22.59 19.50
C ASN A 387 13.53 -22.18 20.66
N PHE A 388 13.42 -20.91 21.07
CA PHE A 388 14.03 -20.36 22.26
C PHE A 388 12.98 -19.94 23.27
N TYR A 389 13.36 -19.74 24.52
CA TYR A 389 12.54 -19.01 25.46
C TYR A 389 12.37 -17.56 25.02
N MET A 390 11.41 -16.86 25.61
CA MET A 390 10.94 -15.55 25.14
C MET A 390 12.03 -14.50 24.91
N GLN A 391 13.11 -14.47 25.70
CA GLN A 391 14.22 -13.52 25.53
C GLN A 391 15.41 -14.06 24.71
N GLY A 392 15.32 -15.24 24.10
CA GLY A 392 16.33 -15.74 23.14
C GLY A 392 17.26 -16.85 23.61
N SER A 393 17.11 -17.36 24.84
CA SER A 393 17.97 -18.43 25.38
C SER A 393 17.15 -19.66 25.82
N THR A 394 17.76 -20.59 26.56
CA THR A 394 17.09 -21.75 27.20
C THR A 394 17.17 -21.70 28.73
N SER A 395 17.57 -20.56 29.30
CA SER A 395 17.69 -20.37 30.75
C SER A 395 16.36 -19.98 31.39
N GLU A 396 16.07 -20.43 32.61
CA GLU A 396 14.80 -20.10 33.29
C GLU A 396 14.50 -18.59 33.39
N ALA A 397 15.53 -17.74 33.43
CA ALA A 397 15.37 -16.29 33.50
C ALA A 397 14.74 -15.70 32.21
N ASP A 398 14.91 -16.38 31.08
CA ASP A 398 14.54 -15.88 29.75
C ASP A 398 13.15 -16.33 29.30
N LYS A 399 12.45 -17.11 30.13
CA LYS A 399 11.07 -17.56 29.85
C LYS A 399 10.07 -16.43 29.83
N THR A 400 10.29 -15.37 30.61
CA THR A 400 9.35 -14.27 30.76
C THR A 400 9.84 -13.03 30.02
N ILE A 401 8.99 -12.42 29.22
CA ILE A 401 9.22 -11.13 28.58
C ILE A 401 8.12 -10.15 29.03
N GLU A 402 8.49 -8.88 29.15
CA GLU A 402 7.53 -7.77 29.22
C GLU A 402 7.68 -6.95 27.93
N PHE A 403 6.59 -6.56 27.30
CA PHE A 403 6.62 -5.77 26.07
C PHE A 403 5.41 -4.84 25.97
N GLY A 404 5.51 -3.88 25.05
CA GLY A 404 4.48 -2.90 24.73
C GLY A 404 4.05 -3.02 23.27
N LEU A 405 2.77 -2.84 23.00
CA LEU A 405 2.20 -2.73 21.65
C LEU A 405 1.45 -1.40 21.51
N ASP A 406 1.69 -0.68 20.44
CA ASP A 406 0.90 0.50 20.10
C ASP A 406 -0.42 0.07 19.47
N ILE A 407 -1.51 0.33 20.19
CA ILE A 407 -2.88 0.01 19.77
C ILE A 407 -3.70 1.27 19.52
N THR A 408 -3.04 2.43 19.37
CA THR A 408 -3.66 3.72 19.03
C THR A 408 -4.64 3.62 17.85
N PRO A 409 -4.36 2.87 16.77
CA PRO A 409 -5.33 2.77 15.68
C PRO A 409 -6.64 2.06 16.06
N LEU A 410 -6.69 1.30 17.17
CA LEU A 410 -7.95 0.72 17.67
C LEU A 410 -8.91 1.75 18.24
N LEU A 411 -8.48 3.01 18.41
CA LEU A 411 -9.35 4.08 18.88
C LEU A 411 -10.60 4.21 18.01
N GLU A 412 -10.56 3.91 16.71
CA GLU A 412 -11.74 4.02 15.81
C GLU A 412 -12.93 3.11 16.20
N TYR A 413 -12.70 2.03 16.98
CA TYR A 413 -13.73 1.05 17.34
C TYR A 413 -14.36 1.28 18.72
N PHE A 414 -13.98 2.35 19.43
CA PHE A 414 -14.65 2.71 20.67
C PHE A 414 -16.07 3.20 20.39
N ASN A 415 -17.00 2.90 21.30
CA ASN A 415 -18.39 3.33 21.15
C ASN A 415 -18.55 4.85 21.45
N ASN A 416 -19.75 5.38 21.23
CA ASN A 416 -20.06 6.79 21.47
C ASN A 416 -19.93 7.23 22.95
N ASP A 417 -19.95 6.28 23.89
CA ASP A 417 -19.72 6.51 25.32
C ASP A 417 -18.23 6.44 25.69
N LYS A 418 -17.35 6.28 24.68
CA LYS A 418 -15.89 6.11 24.78
C LYS A 418 -15.48 4.84 25.51
N GLU A 419 -16.32 3.80 25.45
CA GLU A 419 -16.05 2.51 26.08
C GLU A 419 -15.79 1.43 25.04
N ALA A 420 -14.95 0.47 25.40
CA ALA A 420 -14.74 -0.76 24.63
C ALA A 420 -14.23 -1.87 25.55
N LYS A 421 -14.44 -3.12 25.15
CA LYS A 421 -13.72 -4.26 25.71
C LYS A 421 -12.53 -4.58 24.81
N ILE A 422 -11.34 -4.62 25.40
CA ILE A 422 -10.08 -4.96 24.73
C ILE A 422 -9.66 -6.37 25.14
N PHE A 423 -9.30 -7.18 24.16
CA PHE A 423 -8.91 -8.57 24.32
C PHE A 423 -7.43 -8.74 23.96
N LEU A 424 -6.66 -9.38 24.85
CA LEU A 424 -5.37 -9.96 24.48
C LEU A 424 -5.61 -11.40 24.05
N ILE A 425 -5.18 -11.73 22.84
CA ILE A 425 -5.33 -13.06 22.24
C ILE A 425 -3.92 -13.62 22.05
N VAL A 426 -3.61 -14.70 22.77
CA VAL A 426 -2.35 -15.44 22.61
C VAL A 426 -2.68 -16.79 21.99
N THR A 427 -2.26 -17.00 20.74
CA THR A 427 -2.39 -18.28 20.05
C THR A 427 -1.14 -19.10 20.30
N GLU A 428 -1.29 -20.33 20.78
CA GLU A 428 -0.20 -21.28 20.92
C GLU A 428 -0.31 -22.37 19.86
N ALA A 429 0.81 -22.72 19.23
CA ALA A 429 0.94 -23.83 18.30
C ALA A 429 1.88 -24.89 18.91
N ASP A 430 1.28 -25.83 19.65
CA ASP A 430 1.98 -26.90 20.36
C ASP A 430 1.19 -28.22 20.34
N PRO A 431 1.08 -28.87 19.17
CA PRO A 431 0.27 -30.07 19.01
C PRO A 431 0.77 -31.27 19.84
N SER A 432 1.99 -31.19 20.37
CA SER A 432 2.58 -32.24 21.22
C SER A 432 2.52 -31.95 22.72
N GLY A 433 2.13 -30.73 23.12
CA GLY A 433 2.12 -30.29 24.51
C GLY A 433 3.47 -30.36 25.20
N ASN A 434 4.51 -29.90 24.49
CA ASN A 434 5.88 -29.87 24.99
C ASN A 434 6.24 -28.53 25.67
N TYR A 435 5.44 -27.50 25.50
CA TYR A 435 5.70 -26.15 25.95
C TYR A 435 4.73 -25.73 27.04
N GLU A 436 5.25 -24.93 27.96
CA GLU A 436 4.49 -24.29 29.03
C GLU A 436 4.44 -22.79 28.78
N GLY A 437 3.26 -22.21 29.01
CA GLY A 437 2.95 -20.81 28.80
C GLY A 437 1.98 -20.23 29.83
N GLU A 438 2.13 -18.95 30.17
CA GLU A 438 1.17 -18.22 30.99
C GLU A 438 1.15 -16.72 30.62
N ILE A 439 -0.04 -16.14 30.53
CA ILE A 439 -0.25 -14.69 30.55
C ILE A 439 -0.16 -14.26 32.01
N GLN A 440 0.86 -13.49 32.36
CA GLN A 440 1.08 -13.04 33.74
C GLN A 440 0.38 -11.71 34.02
N GLU A 441 0.33 -10.82 33.02
CA GLU A 441 -0.27 -9.50 33.13
C GLU A 441 -0.66 -8.98 31.75
N PHE A 442 -1.82 -8.33 31.66
CA PHE A 442 -2.25 -7.55 30.51
C PHE A 442 -2.84 -6.23 30.98
N THR A 443 -2.23 -5.11 30.58
CA THR A 443 -2.68 -3.77 30.93
C THR A 443 -2.87 -2.95 29.67
N VAL A 444 -4.03 -2.31 29.51
CA VAL A 444 -4.24 -1.26 28.51
C VAL A 444 -4.00 0.09 29.18
N ILE A 445 -3.17 0.94 28.55
CA ILE A 445 -2.82 2.27 29.06
C ILE A 445 -3.36 3.32 28.09
N ASP A 446 -4.28 4.14 28.58
CA ASP A 446 -4.83 5.29 27.87
C ASP A 446 -3.98 6.54 28.15
N TYR A 447 -3.39 7.10 27.11
CA TYR A 447 -2.60 8.33 27.11
C TYR A 447 -3.34 9.51 26.46
N SER A 448 -4.60 9.32 26.03
CA SER A 448 -5.40 10.37 25.37
C SER A 448 -5.74 11.55 26.30
N GLY A 449 -5.62 11.33 27.62
CA GLY A 449 -5.91 12.31 28.65
C GLY A 449 -4.70 13.08 29.19
N SER A 450 -4.96 14.01 30.10
CA SER A 450 -3.88 14.76 30.79
C SER A 450 -3.08 13.93 31.80
N VAL A 451 -3.62 12.78 32.20
CA VAL A 451 -3.00 11.79 33.08
C VAL A 451 -3.32 10.43 32.49
N SER A 452 -2.31 9.57 32.37
CA SER A 452 -2.51 8.23 31.85
C SER A 452 -3.38 7.38 32.78
N GLN A 453 -4.22 6.53 32.21
CA GLN A 453 -5.10 5.61 32.96
C GLN A 453 -4.77 4.17 32.58
N GLU A 454 -4.70 3.29 33.58
CA GLU A 454 -4.36 1.87 33.39
C GLU A 454 -5.55 0.96 33.69
N TYR A 455 -5.79 0.01 32.80
CA TYR A 455 -6.83 -1.01 32.90
C TYR A 455 -6.17 -2.38 32.88
N THR A 456 -6.11 -3.05 34.03
CA THR A 456 -5.27 -4.23 34.21
C THR A 456 -6.07 -5.50 34.46
N TYR A 457 -5.75 -6.52 33.69
CA TYR A 457 -5.98 -7.92 34.00
C TYR A 457 -4.72 -8.51 34.67
N ASN A 458 -4.82 -8.84 35.97
CA ASN A 458 -3.69 -9.26 36.81
C ASN A 458 -3.81 -10.71 37.33
N THR A 459 -4.65 -11.52 36.70
CA THR A 459 -4.77 -12.94 37.04
C THR A 459 -3.86 -13.76 36.14
N ILE A 460 -2.94 -14.52 36.73
CA ILE A 460 -2.10 -15.45 35.96
C ILE A 460 -3.01 -16.48 35.29
N THR A 461 -2.90 -16.60 33.97
CA THR A 461 -3.71 -17.50 33.15
C THR A 461 -2.79 -18.40 32.35
N ASP A 462 -2.85 -19.70 32.60
CA ASP A 462 -2.13 -20.70 31.82
C ASP A 462 -2.62 -20.67 30.37
N LEU A 463 -1.71 -20.82 29.41
CA LEU A 463 -2.10 -20.92 28.01
C LEU A 463 -2.82 -22.26 27.74
N ASN A 464 -3.87 -22.19 26.93
CA ASN A 464 -4.52 -23.37 26.36
C ASN A 464 -3.58 -24.01 25.34
N ASN A 465 -3.30 -25.30 25.55
CA ASN A 465 -2.44 -26.07 24.67
C ASN A 465 -2.94 -26.07 23.21
N ASP A 466 -2.08 -25.73 22.25
CA ASP A 466 -2.37 -25.78 20.80
C ASP A 466 -3.67 -25.05 20.42
N SER A 467 -3.93 -23.91 21.07
CA SER A 467 -5.18 -23.17 20.96
C SER A 467 -4.98 -21.69 21.31
N GLU A 468 -6.03 -20.90 21.11
CA GLU A 468 -6.07 -19.52 21.60
C GLU A 468 -6.38 -19.47 23.10
N THR A 469 -5.73 -18.51 23.78
CA THR A 469 -6.01 -18.07 25.14
C THR A 469 -6.36 -16.60 25.11
N VAL A 470 -7.51 -16.24 25.70
CA VAL A 470 -8.05 -14.88 25.62
C VAL A 470 -8.27 -14.32 27.03
N VAL A 471 -7.71 -13.15 27.29
CA VAL A 471 -8.01 -12.34 28.49
C VAL A 471 -8.47 -10.95 28.06
N ASN A 472 -9.17 -10.21 28.91
CA ASN A 472 -9.75 -8.93 28.52
C ASN A 472 -9.82 -7.92 29.67
N VAL A 473 -9.96 -6.65 29.27
CA VAL A 473 -10.24 -5.51 30.15
C VAL A 473 -11.29 -4.61 29.49
N ASN A 474 -12.15 -4.00 30.30
CA ASN A 474 -13.03 -2.93 29.85
C ASN A 474 -12.31 -1.59 30.03
N VAL A 475 -12.30 -0.77 28.99
CA VAL A 475 -11.58 0.50 28.92
C VAL A 475 -12.59 1.63 28.67
N THR A 476 -12.43 2.73 29.38
CA THR A 476 -13.16 3.99 29.14
C THR A 476 -12.15 5.09 28.87
N LEU A 477 -12.16 5.68 27.68
CA LEU A 477 -11.16 6.70 27.32
C LEU A 477 -11.42 8.04 28.00
N ASP A 478 -10.36 8.75 28.38
CA ASP A 478 -10.45 10.14 28.82
C ASP A 478 -10.88 11.05 27.65
N SER A 479 -10.18 10.93 26.51
CA SER A 479 -10.48 11.64 25.27
C SER A 479 -10.67 10.69 24.10
N HIS A 480 -11.55 11.07 23.19
CA HIS A 480 -11.84 10.30 21.98
C HIS A 480 -12.13 11.30 20.86
N ASP A 481 -11.08 11.61 20.10
CA ASP A 481 -11.11 12.53 18.97
C ASP A 481 -10.50 11.81 17.76
N ILE A 482 -11.37 11.29 16.89
CA ILE A 482 -11.00 10.48 15.72
C ILE A 482 -11.46 11.18 14.44
N PRO A 483 -10.77 10.99 13.31
CA PRO A 483 -11.21 11.55 12.03
C PRO A 483 -12.51 10.86 11.58
N ILE A 484 -13.51 11.64 11.20
CA ILE A 484 -14.79 11.15 10.69
C ILE A 484 -15.16 11.91 9.43
N ILE A 485 -15.43 11.20 8.33
CA ILE A 485 -16.04 11.78 7.13
C ILE A 485 -17.55 11.88 7.38
N SER A 486 -18.06 13.10 7.48
CA SER A 486 -19.48 13.37 7.78
C SER A 486 -20.35 13.49 6.53
N THR A 487 -19.75 13.40 5.34
CA THR A 487 -20.50 13.39 4.07
C THR A 487 -21.22 12.04 3.90
N GLU A 488 -22.55 12.02 4.04
CA GLU A 488 -23.34 10.79 3.97
C GLU A 488 -23.51 10.26 2.53
N SER A 489 -23.57 11.15 1.53
CA SER A 489 -23.74 10.77 0.12
C SER A 489 -23.20 11.84 -0.81
N LEU A 490 -22.79 11.42 -2.02
CA LEU A 490 -22.41 12.34 -3.08
C LEU A 490 -23.64 12.78 -3.86
N PRO A 491 -23.75 14.07 -4.23
CA PRO A 491 -24.75 14.50 -5.19
C PRO A 491 -24.43 13.93 -6.57
N VAL A 492 -25.40 14.00 -7.49
CA VAL A 492 -25.13 13.73 -8.91
C VAL A 492 -24.13 14.76 -9.43
N LEU A 493 -22.93 14.32 -9.80
CA LEU A 493 -21.85 15.19 -10.28
C LEU A 493 -21.96 15.32 -11.81
N THR A 494 -22.13 16.52 -12.36
CA THR A 494 -22.42 16.66 -13.80
C THR A 494 -21.15 16.55 -14.65
N SER A 495 -21.12 15.63 -15.62
CA SER A 495 -20.00 15.44 -16.57
C SER A 495 -19.74 16.62 -17.54
N GLU A 496 -20.49 17.72 -17.44
CA GLU A 496 -20.28 18.94 -18.27
C GLU A 496 -19.40 19.98 -17.57
N SER A 497 -19.05 19.72 -16.31
CA SER A 497 -18.10 20.48 -15.50
C SER A 497 -17.14 19.47 -14.88
N SER A 498 -15.85 19.78 -14.86
CA SER A 498 -14.89 19.09 -13.99
C SER A 498 -15.50 18.88 -12.61
N ILE A 499 -15.48 17.65 -12.10
CA ILE A 499 -15.86 17.32 -10.73
C ILE A 499 -15.06 18.22 -9.79
N TRP A 500 -15.75 18.79 -8.82
CA TRP A 500 -15.17 19.53 -7.70
C TRP A 500 -16.14 19.47 -6.53
N TYR A 501 -15.88 18.56 -5.58
CA TYR A 501 -16.75 18.33 -4.44
C TYR A 501 -15.94 18.15 -3.15
N PRO A 502 -15.93 19.14 -2.24
CA PRO A 502 -15.27 19.01 -0.94
C PRO A 502 -16.06 18.06 -0.04
N LEU A 503 -15.39 17.06 0.53
CA LEU A 503 -15.95 16.20 1.56
C LEU A 503 -15.92 16.92 2.91
N GLU A 504 -17.05 16.90 3.62
CA GLU A 504 -17.12 17.32 5.01
C GLU A 504 -16.53 16.23 5.92
N TYR A 505 -15.71 16.66 6.88
CA TYR A 505 -15.09 15.81 7.89
C TYR A 505 -14.84 16.60 9.18
N SER A 506 -14.59 15.88 10.28
CA SER A 506 -14.25 16.47 11.58
C SER A 506 -13.40 15.53 12.42
N GLY A 507 -12.73 16.08 13.43
CA GLY A 507 -11.97 15.32 14.42
C GLY A 507 -10.65 14.77 13.90
N GLY A 508 -9.90 14.12 14.80
CA GLY A 508 -8.57 13.57 14.53
C GLY A 508 -7.45 14.61 14.55
N THR A 509 -6.22 14.13 14.36
CA THR A 509 -5.00 14.96 14.43
C THR A 509 -4.43 15.25 13.04
N PRO A 510 -4.29 16.51 12.60
CA PRO A 510 -3.67 16.82 11.31
C PRO A 510 -2.14 16.55 11.33
N PRO A 511 -1.49 16.37 10.15
CA PRO A 511 -2.07 16.39 8.81
C PRO A 511 -2.96 15.17 8.50
N TYR A 512 -3.79 15.30 7.45
CA TYR A 512 -4.70 14.25 7.01
C TYR A 512 -4.25 13.68 5.67
N LYS A 513 -4.33 12.35 5.54
CA LYS A 513 -4.13 11.61 4.29
C LYS A 513 -5.50 11.21 3.73
N TRP A 514 -5.73 11.54 2.46
CA TRP A 514 -6.94 11.21 1.72
C TRP A 514 -6.63 10.24 0.59
N GLU A 515 -7.37 9.14 0.52
CA GLU A 515 -7.16 8.07 -0.47
C GLU A 515 -8.50 7.67 -1.12
N LEU A 516 -8.46 7.36 -2.42
CA LEU A 516 -9.55 6.67 -3.11
C LEU A 516 -9.20 5.19 -3.20
N LEU A 517 -10.06 4.32 -2.71
CA LEU A 517 -9.85 2.88 -2.70
C LEU A 517 -10.86 2.18 -3.64
N PRO A 518 -10.47 1.09 -4.31
CA PRO A 518 -11.40 0.26 -5.07
C PRO A 518 -12.41 -0.42 -4.13
N VAL A 519 -13.49 -0.94 -4.69
CA VAL A 519 -14.43 -1.82 -3.97
C VAL A 519 -14.09 -3.26 -4.33
N VAL A 520 -13.89 -4.09 -3.32
CA VAL A 520 -13.66 -5.53 -3.47
C VAL A 520 -14.76 -6.24 -2.72
N ASP A 521 -15.62 -6.91 -3.47
CA ASP A 521 -16.68 -7.74 -2.92
C ASP A 521 -16.27 -9.20 -3.00
N TYR A 522 -16.62 -9.99 -1.99
CA TYR A 522 -16.40 -11.43 -2.00
C TYR A 522 -17.58 -12.18 -1.38
N MET A 523 -17.82 -13.39 -1.88
CA MET A 523 -18.90 -14.25 -1.40
C MET A 523 -18.42 -15.68 -1.20
N TYR A 524 -18.83 -16.26 -0.08
CA TYR A 524 -18.64 -17.68 0.21
C TYR A 524 -19.74 -18.52 -0.44
N SER A 525 -19.35 -19.65 -1.01
CA SER A 525 -20.23 -20.68 -1.51
C SER A 525 -19.62 -22.05 -1.26
N THR A 526 -20.43 -23.11 -1.45
CA THR A 526 -19.96 -24.49 -1.35
C THR A 526 -19.90 -25.10 -2.73
N GLU A 527 -18.70 -25.48 -3.17
CA GLU A 527 -18.45 -26.14 -4.45
C GLU A 527 -17.49 -27.29 -4.21
N SER A 528 -17.72 -28.45 -4.85
CA SER A 528 -16.79 -29.57 -4.75
C SER A 528 -15.43 -29.19 -5.32
N PHE A 529 -14.35 -29.48 -4.60
CA PHE A 529 -13.00 -29.28 -5.11
C PHE A 529 -12.73 -30.24 -6.30
N ASP A 530 -12.20 -29.68 -7.39
CA ASP A 530 -11.88 -30.40 -8.63
C ASP A 530 -10.37 -30.63 -8.71
N GLU A 531 -9.93 -31.86 -8.48
CA GLU A 531 -8.53 -32.30 -8.63
C GLU A 531 -8.20 -32.55 -10.11
N PHE A 532 -8.35 -31.52 -10.95
CA PHE A 532 -8.06 -31.65 -12.37
C PHE A 532 -6.55 -31.88 -12.60
N GLU A 533 -6.23 -32.67 -13.62
CA GLU A 533 -4.85 -33.00 -13.97
C GLU A 533 -4.22 -31.98 -14.92
N GLY A 534 -4.99 -31.29 -15.78
CA GLY A 534 -4.53 -30.17 -16.60
C GLY A 534 -3.15 -30.32 -17.28
N THR A 535 -2.46 -29.20 -17.44
CA THR A 535 -1.04 -29.13 -17.82
C THR A 535 -0.22 -28.89 -16.56
N LYS A 536 0.74 -29.79 -16.27
CA LYS A 536 1.64 -29.65 -15.11
C LYS A 536 2.66 -28.53 -15.35
N LEU A 537 2.81 -27.64 -14.37
CA LEU A 537 3.85 -26.61 -14.32
C LEU A 537 5.13 -27.19 -13.72
N THR A 538 6.27 -26.75 -14.24
CA THR A 538 7.61 -27.15 -13.78
C THR A 538 8.44 -25.90 -13.44
N PRO A 539 8.26 -25.32 -12.24
CA PRO A 539 9.18 -24.31 -11.72
C PRO A 539 10.62 -24.81 -11.69
N ASP A 540 11.56 -23.87 -11.74
CA ASP A 540 13.01 -24.15 -11.72
C ASP A 540 13.48 -24.70 -10.36
N GLU A 541 12.73 -24.43 -9.30
CA GLU A 541 12.95 -24.95 -7.95
C GLU A 541 11.63 -25.46 -7.35
N ASP A 542 11.72 -26.52 -6.53
CA ASP A 542 10.57 -27.07 -5.81
C ASP A 542 10.06 -26.10 -4.73
N PHE A 543 10.93 -25.20 -4.27
CA PHE A 543 10.67 -24.20 -3.23
C PHE A 543 11.04 -22.81 -3.76
N ASP A 544 10.23 -21.79 -3.45
CA ASP A 544 10.39 -20.42 -3.97
C ASP A 544 10.52 -20.35 -5.52
N GLY A 545 9.91 -21.32 -6.21
CA GLY A 545 9.92 -21.42 -7.66
C GLY A 545 8.78 -20.62 -8.30
N VAL A 546 9.00 -20.18 -9.54
CA VAL A 546 7.99 -19.47 -10.35
C VAL A 546 7.88 -20.03 -11.75
N VAL A 547 6.70 -19.85 -12.35
CA VAL A 547 6.44 -20.16 -13.76
C VAL A 547 5.55 -19.08 -14.37
N ASP A 548 5.90 -18.61 -15.57
CA ASP A 548 5.09 -17.67 -16.35
C ASP A 548 4.08 -18.42 -17.23
N ILE A 549 2.87 -17.87 -17.35
CA ILE A 549 1.78 -18.41 -18.17
C ILE A 549 1.15 -17.28 -18.99
N ASP A 550 1.14 -17.45 -20.31
CA ASP A 550 0.40 -16.57 -21.23
C ASP A 550 -1.11 -16.87 -21.17
N LEU A 551 -1.91 -15.82 -21.16
CA LEU A 551 -3.37 -15.84 -21.17
C LEU A 551 -3.89 -15.58 -22.60
N PRO A 552 -4.95 -16.28 -23.04
CA PRO A 552 -5.59 -15.99 -24.34
C PRO A 552 -6.51 -14.77 -24.30
N PHE A 553 -6.59 -14.08 -23.17
CA PHE A 553 -7.41 -12.90 -22.92
C PHE A 553 -6.66 -11.88 -22.06
N ASN A 554 -7.09 -10.62 -22.11
CA ASN A 554 -6.61 -9.59 -21.20
C ASN A 554 -7.35 -9.72 -19.86
N PHE A 555 -6.64 -10.08 -18.81
CA PHE A 555 -7.16 -10.09 -17.44
C PHE A 555 -7.06 -8.68 -16.84
N PRO A 556 -8.18 -8.07 -16.39
CA PRO A 556 -8.13 -6.77 -15.73
C PRO A 556 -7.68 -6.92 -14.27
N PHE A 557 -6.71 -6.11 -13.84
CA PHE A 557 -6.25 -6.05 -12.46
C PHE A 557 -5.93 -4.61 -12.03
N GLY A 558 -6.83 -4.02 -11.25
CA GLY A 558 -6.74 -2.61 -10.85
C GLY A 558 -7.02 -1.68 -12.04
N LYS A 559 -6.07 -0.78 -12.35
CA LYS A 559 -6.14 0.14 -13.50
C LYS A 559 -5.44 -0.40 -14.75
N GLN A 560 -4.91 -1.62 -14.69
CA GLN A 560 -4.09 -2.23 -15.74
C GLN A 560 -4.74 -3.53 -16.22
N GLU A 561 -4.38 -3.95 -17.43
CA GLU A 561 -4.72 -5.25 -17.98
C GLU A 561 -3.42 -6.01 -18.25
N THR A 562 -3.50 -7.34 -18.23
CA THR A 562 -2.37 -8.24 -18.48
C THR A 562 -2.81 -9.45 -19.27
N ASP A 563 -1.97 -9.90 -20.21
CA ASP A 563 -2.13 -11.13 -20.97
C ASP A 563 -1.13 -12.21 -20.54
N ALA A 564 -0.41 -12.00 -19.44
CA ALA A 564 0.51 -12.99 -18.88
C ALA A 564 0.61 -12.85 -17.35
N ILE A 565 0.65 -13.97 -16.65
CA ILE A 565 0.75 -14.04 -15.20
C ILE A 565 1.96 -14.87 -14.78
N ARG A 566 2.39 -14.70 -13.53
CA ARG A 566 3.45 -15.50 -12.90
C ARG A 566 2.90 -16.24 -11.70
N VAL A 567 3.05 -17.57 -11.69
CA VAL A 567 2.52 -18.48 -10.67
C VAL A 567 3.66 -18.94 -9.77
N HIS A 568 3.50 -18.80 -8.46
CA HIS A 568 4.54 -19.10 -7.47
C HIS A 568 4.23 -20.38 -6.68
N THR A 569 5.25 -21.16 -6.32
CA THR A 569 5.11 -22.41 -5.53
C THR A 569 4.46 -22.16 -4.16
N ASN A 570 4.76 -21.02 -3.54
CA ASN A 570 4.19 -20.56 -2.26
C ASN A 570 2.70 -20.14 -2.31
N GLY A 571 1.95 -20.56 -3.34
CA GLY A 571 0.50 -20.49 -3.37
C GLY A 571 -0.10 -19.12 -3.71
N TYR A 572 0.62 -18.32 -4.50
CA TYR A 572 0.15 -17.02 -4.97
C TYR A 572 0.47 -16.78 -6.46
N ILE A 573 -0.21 -15.79 -7.05
CA ILE A 573 -0.04 -15.34 -8.42
C ILE A 573 0.38 -13.87 -8.39
N LEU A 574 1.43 -13.53 -9.14
CA LEU A 574 1.76 -12.17 -9.54
C LEU A 574 1.02 -11.88 -10.86
N PRO A 575 0.09 -10.91 -10.91
CA PRO A 575 -0.69 -10.64 -12.11
C PRO A 575 0.14 -10.15 -13.30
N PHE A 576 1.38 -9.70 -13.08
CA PHE A 576 2.26 -9.21 -14.13
C PHE A 576 3.54 -10.08 -14.16
N SER A 577 3.76 -10.77 -15.27
CA SER A 577 4.92 -11.67 -15.44
C SER A 577 6.28 -10.97 -15.41
N THR A 578 6.30 -9.65 -15.58
CA THR A 578 7.53 -8.83 -15.51
C THR A 578 7.98 -8.50 -14.09
N THR A 579 7.15 -8.77 -13.07
CA THR A 579 7.52 -8.54 -11.66
C THR A 579 8.40 -9.68 -11.16
N ASN A 580 9.62 -9.36 -10.69
CA ASN A 580 10.48 -10.35 -10.04
C ASN A 580 10.12 -10.53 -8.57
N VAL A 581 10.24 -11.77 -8.11
CA VAL A 581 9.95 -12.16 -6.74
C VAL A 581 10.95 -11.51 -5.81
N TRP A 582 10.45 -11.07 -4.67
CA TRP A 582 11.28 -10.53 -3.61
C TRP A 582 12.04 -11.65 -2.89
N THR A 583 13.31 -11.41 -2.60
CA THR A 583 14.12 -12.35 -1.83
C THR A 583 13.97 -12.08 -0.33
N GLN A 584 14.31 -13.08 0.49
CA GLN A 584 14.39 -12.97 1.95
C GLN A 584 13.05 -12.69 2.66
N PHE A 585 11.92 -13.14 2.09
CA PHE A 585 10.61 -13.15 2.76
C PHE A 585 10.29 -14.55 3.30
N ARG A 586 10.27 -14.69 4.62
CA ARG A 586 10.00 -15.96 5.31
C ARG A 586 8.76 -15.85 6.20
N GLU A 587 8.97 -15.71 7.51
CA GLU A 587 7.94 -15.69 8.54
C GLU A 587 7.06 -14.41 8.52
N HIS A 588 7.31 -13.49 7.57
CA HIS A 588 6.66 -12.19 7.45
C HIS A 588 6.06 -11.97 6.05
N LEU A 589 5.07 -12.79 5.67
CA LEU A 589 4.42 -12.67 4.37
C LEU A 589 3.47 -11.47 4.25
N TYR A 590 2.97 -10.94 5.37
CA TYR A 590 2.03 -9.82 5.32
C TYR A 590 2.66 -8.54 4.73
N PRO A 591 3.87 -8.12 5.14
CA PRO A 591 4.60 -7.04 4.47
C PRO A 591 4.78 -7.25 2.97
N PHE A 592 5.07 -8.47 2.51
CA PHE A 592 5.12 -8.79 1.08
C PHE A 592 3.74 -8.59 0.43
N PHE A 593 2.70 -9.18 1.00
CA PHE A 593 1.34 -9.12 0.46
C PHE A 593 0.88 -7.68 0.22
N ILE A 594 1.03 -6.78 1.18
CA ILE A 594 0.54 -5.40 1.04
C ILE A 594 1.39 -4.52 0.10
N ASN A 595 2.65 -4.89 -0.15
CA ASN A 595 3.58 -4.12 -0.99
C ASN A 595 3.65 -4.58 -2.44
N GLU A 596 3.10 -5.76 -2.74
CA GLU A 596 3.09 -6.30 -4.09
C GLU A 596 1.70 -6.55 -4.65
N LYS A 597 1.61 -6.51 -5.98
CA LYS A 597 0.39 -6.89 -6.69
C LYS A 597 0.28 -8.41 -6.66
N VAL A 598 -0.63 -8.93 -5.83
CA VAL A 598 -0.70 -10.35 -5.53
C VAL A 598 -2.15 -10.81 -5.49
N ILE A 599 -2.40 -11.98 -6.08
CA ILE A 599 -3.62 -12.78 -5.87
C ILE A 599 -3.19 -14.03 -5.08
N ALA A 600 -3.62 -14.11 -3.83
CA ALA A 600 -3.22 -15.16 -2.90
C ALA A 600 -4.43 -16.04 -2.55
N PRO A 601 -4.67 -17.16 -3.26
CA PRO A 601 -5.59 -18.18 -2.77
C PRO A 601 -5.09 -18.82 -1.47
N LEU A 602 -3.77 -19.01 -1.31
CA LEU A 602 -3.13 -19.40 -0.05
C LEU A 602 -1.64 -19.06 -0.13
N ALA A 603 -1.26 -17.83 0.20
CA ALA A 603 0.14 -17.44 0.29
C ALA A 603 0.75 -17.98 1.59
N ARG A 604 1.78 -18.81 1.46
CA ARG A 604 2.48 -19.45 2.59
C ARG A 604 3.93 -19.79 2.24
N TYR A 605 4.86 -19.28 3.04
CA TYR A 605 6.29 -19.34 2.71
C TYR A 605 6.87 -20.75 2.81
N SER A 606 6.22 -21.66 3.53
CA SER A 606 6.70 -23.01 3.75
C SER A 606 6.19 -24.01 2.72
N LEU A 607 5.36 -23.65 1.74
CA LEU A 607 4.86 -24.61 0.75
C LEU A 607 6.00 -25.09 -0.18
N ILE A 608 6.07 -26.41 -0.39
CA ILE A 608 6.93 -27.03 -1.42
C ILE A 608 6.04 -27.65 -2.50
N ASN A 609 6.58 -27.67 -3.70
CA ASN A 609 6.12 -28.45 -4.84
C ASN A 609 7.16 -29.54 -5.19
N ASP A 610 7.25 -30.59 -4.36
CA ASP A 610 8.17 -31.73 -4.59
C ASP A 610 7.56 -32.73 -5.57
N PHE A 611 8.10 -32.75 -6.80
CA PHE A 611 7.58 -33.62 -7.85
C PHE A 611 7.81 -35.11 -7.58
N GLU A 612 8.78 -35.48 -6.73
CA GLU A 612 9.08 -36.88 -6.41
C GLU A 612 8.05 -37.48 -5.44
N THR A 613 7.40 -36.64 -4.62
CA THR A 613 6.36 -37.05 -3.67
C THR A 613 4.94 -36.96 -4.23
N GLY A 614 4.79 -36.36 -5.43
CA GLY A 614 3.50 -36.20 -6.10
C GLY A 614 2.88 -34.81 -5.96
N ASP A 615 3.58 -33.88 -5.30
CA ASP A 615 3.21 -32.47 -5.28
C ASP A 615 3.35 -31.85 -6.69
N GLY A 616 2.64 -30.75 -6.90
CA GLY A 616 2.49 -30.16 -8.22
C GLY A 616 1.75 -28.84 -8.24
N MET A 617 1.95 -28.13 -9.34
CA MET A 617 1.01 -27.11 -9.80
C MET A 617 0.53 -27.51 -11.20
N TRP A 618 -0.74 -27.28 -11.48
CA TRP A 618 -1.34 -27.57 -12.77
C TRP A 618 -2.24 -26.44 -13.22
N TYR A 619 -2.41 -26.29 -14.52
CA TYR A 619 -3.35 -25.32 -15.06
C TYR A 619 -4.17 -25.87 -16.23
N GLU A 620 -5.36 -25.31 -16.42
CA GLU A 620 -6.19 -25.48 -17.61
C GLU A 620 -6.63 -24.11 -18.11
N ILE A 621 -6.48 -23.88 -19.42
CA ILE A 621 -6.84 -22.62 -20.08
C ILE A 621 -7.98 -22.88 -21.06
N GLU A 622 -8.98 -22.01 -21.03
CA GLU A 622 -10.05 -21.89 -22.01
C GLU A 622 -10.00 -20.50 -22.68
N GLU A 623 -10.99 -20.15 -23.51
CA GLU A 623 -10.98 -18.88 -24.27
C GLU A 623 -11.03 -17.64 -23.35
N ASP A 624 -11.76 -17.73 -22.24
CA ASP A 624 -12.05 -16.61 -21.33
C ASP A 624 -11.71 -16.91 -19.86
N THR A 625 -11.11 -18.07 -19.57
CA THR A 625 -10.77 -18.46 -18.20
C THR A 625 -9.46 -19.24 -18.12
N ILE A 626 -8.79 -19.14 -16.97
CA ILE A 626 -7.70 -20.03 -16.56
C ILE A 626 -7.98 -20.55 -15.15
N ARG A 627 -7.76 -21.85 -14.94
CA ARG A 627 -7.78 -22.50 -13.62
C ARG A 627 -6.38 -22.96 -13.28
N ILE A 628 -5.90 -22.64 -12.09
CA ILE A 628 -4.60 -23.03 -11.56
C ILE A 628 -4.84 -23.78 -10.25
N ARG A 629 -4.24 -24.97 -10.10
CA ARG A 629 -4.34 -25.82 -8.92
C ARG A 629 -2.95 -26.01 -8.33
N TRP A 630 -2.87 -25.94 -7.00
CA TRP A 630 -1.72 -26.33 -6.20
C TRP A 630 -2.05 -27.61 -5.43
N GLN A 631 -1.08 -28.51 -5.39
CA GLN A 631 -0.98 -29.59 -4.42
C GLN A 631 0.41 -29.51 -3.82
N GLY A 632 0.50 -29.15 -2.54
CA GLY A 632 1.79 -28.93 -1.89
C GLY A 632 1.81 -29.43 -0.45
N SER A 633 3.00 -29.51 0.11
CA SER A 633 3.27 -29.91 1.49
C SER A 633 4.19 -28.88 2.17
N ASP A 634 4.29 -28.92 3.51
CA ASP A 634 5.17 -28.00 4.24
C ASP A 634 6.65 -28.43 4.16
N ARG A 635 7.52 -27.47 3.83
CA ARG A 635 8.97 -27.58 3.92
C ARG A 635 9.39 -27.92 5.34
N TYR A 636 10.34 -28.84 5.43
CA TYR A 636 10.88 -29.31 6.70
C TYR A 636 9.83 -29.97 7.61
N SER A 637 8.74 -30.46 7.02
CA SER A 637 7.67 -31.12 7.76
C SER A 637 7.58 -32.61 7.48
N GLU A 638 6.82 -33.26 8.33
CA GLU A 638 6.53 -34.68 8.25
C GLU A 638 5.75 -35.00 6.96
N PRO A 639 5.87 -36.23 6.41
CA PRO A 639 5.25 -36.63 5.14
C PRO A 639 3.72 -36.62 5.09
N TRP A 640 3.04 -36.20 6.16
CA TRP A 640 1.59 -36.19 6.28
C TRP A 640 0.95 -34.83 6.00
N THR A 641 1.74 -33.75 5.86
CA THR A 641 1.19 -32.45 5.48
C THR A 641 0.74 -32.46 4.02
N SER A 642 -0.37 -31.80 3.73
CA SER A 642 -0.94 -31.74 2.39
C SER A 642 -1.86 -30.53 2.27
N SER A 643 -1.79 -29.83 1.16
CA SER A 643 -2.60 -28.67 0.85
C SER A 643 -3.09 -28.78 -0.59
N ASN A 644 -4.37 -28.52 -0.82
CA ASN A 644 -5.01 -28.63 -2.13
C ASN A 644 -5.94 -27.45 -2.32
N PHE A 645 -5.53 -26.50 -3.16
CA PHE A 645 -6.31 -25.31 -3.43
C PHE A 645 -6.15 -24.89 -4.89
N ALA A 646 -7.05 -24.04 -5.35
CA ALA A 646 -7.07 -23.56 -6.72
C ALA A 646 -7.51 -22.11 -6.82
N CYS A 647 -7.05 -21.45 -7.88
CA CYS A 647 -7.45 -20.11 -8.30
C CYS A 647 -7.99 -20.17 -9.72
N GLU A 648 -9.13 -19.56 -9.97
CA GLU A 648 -9.74 -19.38 -11.29
C GLU A 648 -9.77 -17.88 -11.61
N LEU A 649 -9.22 -17.49 -12.76
CA LEU A 649 -9.26 -16.12 -13.27
C LEU A 649 -10.09 -16.08 -14.54
N SER A 650 -11.00 -15.12 -14.64
CA SER A 650 -11.87 -14.92 -15.80
C SER A 650 -11.58 -13.60 -16.50
N ALA A 651 -11.82 -13.53 -17.82
CA ALA A 651 -11.61 -12.34 -18.64
C ALA A 651 -12.43 -11.11 -18.20
N ASP A 652 -13.51 -11.31 -17.42
CA ASP A 652 -14.30 -10.24 -16.84
C ASP A 652 -13.74 -9.68 -15.52
N GLY A 653 -12.60 -10.20 -15.04
CA GLY A 653 -11.96 -9.81 -13.79
C GLY A 653 -12.43 -10.59 -12.56
N THR A 654 -13.36 -11.53 -12.72
CA THR A 654 -13.77 -12.41 -11.61
C THR A 654 -12.61 -13.32 -11.21
N ILE A 655 -12.40 -13.44 -9.90
CA ILE A 655 -11.41 -14.35 -9.30
C ILE A 655 -12.16 -15.33 -8.41
N LYS A 656 -11.82 -16.63 -8.44
CA LYS A 656 -12.34 -17.60 -7.47
C LYS A 656 -11.24 -18.38 -6.79
N PHE A 657 -11.32 -18.49 -5.47
CA PHE A 657 -10.50 -19.41 -4.69
C PHE A 657 -11.31 -20.64 -4.33
N LYS A 658 -10.75 -21.84 -4.53
CA LYS A 658 -11.39 -23.12 -4.22
C LYS A 658 -10.47 -23.96 -3.35
N TYR A 659 -11.02 -24.59 -2.31
CA TYR A 659 -10.23 -25.32 -1.32
C TYR A 659 -10.66 -26.78 -1.24
N GLY A 660 -9.66 -27.66 -1.24
CA GLY A 660 -9.75 -29.09 -1.04
C GLY A 660 -9.34 -29.47 0.38
N ASN A 661 -8.71 -30.63 0.55
CA ASN A 661 -8.23 -31.06 1.86
C ASN A 661 -6.93 -30.33 2.24
N GLU A 662 -6.94 -29.77 3.44
CA GLU A 662 -5.87 -28.96 4.00
C GLU A 662 -5.39 -29.57 5.32
N ASN A 663 -4.09 -29.80 5.43
CA ASN A 663 -3.42 -30.34 6.59
C ASN A 663 -1.99 -29.75 6.66
N LEU A 664 -1.90 -28.53 7.19
CA LEU A 664 -0.67 -27.75 7.28
C LEU A 664 -0.38 -27.44 8.75
N LYS A 665 0.89 -27.16 9.08
CA LYS A 665 1.27 -26.77 10.45
C LYS A 665 0.68 -25.39 10.81
N SER A 666 0.27 -25.23 12.07
CA SER A 666 -0.24 -23.95 12.60
C SER A 666 0.84 -22.89 12.86
N ILE A 667 2.13 -23.27 12.88
CA ILE A 667 3.27 -22.36 13.19
C ILE A 667 3.69 -21.43 12.04
N PHE A 668 3.05 -21.48 10.88
CA PHE A 668 3.37 -20.59 9.76
C PHE A 668 2.12 -19.83 9.35
N SER A 669 2.27 -18.53 9.10
CA SER A 669 1.16 -17.68 8.69
C SER A 669 0.60 -18.08 7.34
N ASN A 670 -0.71 -17.95 7.21
CA ASN A 670 -1.46 -18.17 5.97
C ASN A 670 -2.13 -16.87 5.55
N ILE A 671 -2.06 -16.52 4.27
CA ILE A 671 -2.71 -15.31 3.76
C ILE A 671 -3.61 -15.68 2.58
N GLY A 672 -4.86 -15.22 2.65
CA GLY A 672 -5.84 -15.35 1.58
C GLY A 672 -6.44 -13.99 1.23
N GLY A 673 -6.27 -13.56 -0.01
CA GLY A 673 -6.77 -12.26 -0.43
C GLY A 673 -6.17 -11.73 -1.73
N ILE A 674 -6.42 -10.44 -1.96
CA ILE A 674 -5.89 -9.69 -3.12
C ILE A 674 -5.24 -8.41 -2.64
N SER A 675 -4.09 -8.07 -3.20
CA SER A 675 -3.39 -6.81 -2.97
C SER A 675 -3.04 -6.14 -4.29
N PHE A 676 -3.18 -4.80 -4.32
CA PHE A 676 -2.80 -3.97 -5.45
C PHE A 676 -1.41 -3.32 -5.25
N GLY A 677 -0.68 -3.69 -4.20
CA GLY A 677 0.75 -3.39 -4.02
C GLY A 677 1.09 -1.95 -3.65
N ASN A 678 0.15 -1.24 -3.02
CA ASN A 678 0.28 0.15 -2.60
C ASN A 678 -0.03 0.36 -1.10
N GLN A 679 0.01 -0.71 -0.30
CA GLN A 679 -0.26 -0.77 1.14
C GLN A 679 -1.69 -0.44 1.60
N SER A 680 -2.43 0.43 0.89
CA SER A 680 -3.79 0.84 1.25
C SER A 680 -4.89 0.11 0.48
N ASP A 681 -4.64 -0.28 -0.78
CA ASP A 681 -5.56 -1.04 -1.62
C ASP A 681 -5.23 -2.54 -1.53
N ASN A 682 -5.67 -3.16 -0.45
CA ASN A 682 -5.66 -4.61 -0.31
C ASN A 682 -6.96 -5.09 0.36
N THR A 683 -7.26 -6.37 0.16
CA THR A 683 -8.39 -7.04 0.78
C THR A 683 -7.91 -8.40 1.27
N MET A 684 -7.60 -8.44 2.55
CA MET A 684 -7.38 -9.67 3.28
C MET A 684 -8.75 -10.32 3.55
N ILE A 685 -9.01 -11.48 2.97
CA ILE A 685 -10.27 -12.21 3.15
C ILE A 685 -10.21 -13.05 4.42
N TRP A 686 -9.04 -13.63 4.70
CA TRP A 686 -8.72 -14.35 5.93
C TRP A 686 -7.21 -14.36 6.15
N MET A 687 -6.80 -14.53 7.40
CA MET A 687 -5.41 -14.62 7.82
C MET A 687 -5.27 -15.73 8.85
N ASP A 688 -4.24 -16.56 8.69
CA ASP A 688 -3.89 -17.78 9.46
C ASP A 688 -4.93 -18.90 9.48
N GLU A 689 -6.21 -18.58 9.27
CA GLU A 689 -7.29 -19.54 9.07
C GLU A 689 -7.32 -20.01 7.61
N ILE A 690 -7.21 -21.33 7.38
CA ILE A 690 -7.39 -21.89 6.04
C ILE A 690 -8.86 -22.27 5.87
N PRO A 691 -9.55 -21.83 4.79
CA PRO A 691 -10.94 -22.19 4.54
C PRO A 691 -11.15 -23.71 4.47
N SER A 692 -12.28 -24.16 5.00
CA SER A 692 -12.62 -25.59 5.05
C SER A 692 -12.77 -26.22 3.65
N PRO A 693 -12.60 -27.55 3.50
CA PRO A 693 -12.76 -28.22 2.21
C PRO A 693 -14.13 -27.97 1.56
N ASN A 694 -14.13 -27.81 0.23
CA ASN A 694 -15.28 -27.43 -0.60
C ASN A 694 -15.76 -25.99 -0.42
N THR A 695 -14.96 -25.13 0.23
CA THR A 695 -15.23 -23.69 0.22
C THR A 695 -14.84 -23.11 -1.14
N CYS A 696 -15.71 -22.28 -1.71
CA CYS A 696 -15.41 -21.45 -2.87
C CYS A 696 -15.65 -19.98 -2.51
N ILE A 697 -14.65 -19.14 -2.73
CA ILE A 697 -14.71 -17.70 -2.50
C ILE A 697 -14.66 -17.03 -3.86
N THR A 698 -15.76 -16.42 -4.28
CA THR A 698 -15.81 -15.63 -5.52
C THR A 698 -15.55 -14.17 -5.17
N ILE A 699 -14.64 -13.52 -5.89
CA ILE A 699 -14.18 -12.16 -5.66
C ILE A 699 -14.41 -11.34 -6.92
N SER A 700 -14.97 -10.15 -6.75
CA SER A 700 -15.16 -9.17 -7.81
C SER A 700 -14.60 -7.82 -7.39
N THR A 701 -13.84 -7.20 -8.27
CA THR A 701 -13.18 -5.92 -8.01
C THR A 701 -13.76 -4.82 -8.89
N THR A 702 -14.16 -3.71 -8.28
CA THR A 702 -14.53 -2.47 -8.98
C THR A 702 -13.44 -1.43 -8.73
N SER A 703 -12.68 -1.09 -9.77
CA SER A 703 -11.59 -0.11 -9.69
C SER A 703 -12.11 1.29 -9.36
N VAL A 704 -11.27 2.19 -8.85
CA VAL A 704 -11.64 3.62 -8.74
C VAL A 704 -12.01 4.19 -10.13
N PRO A 705 -13.07 5.01 -10.27
CA PRO A 705 -13.45 5.61 -11.56
C PRO A 705 -12.28 6.33 -12.24
N THR A 706 -12.03 6.02 -13.51
CA THR A 706 -11.00 6.72 -14.29
C THR A 706 -11.29 8.22 -14.35
N GLY A 707 -10.27 9.03 -14.05
CA GLY A 707 -10.36 10.48 -14.06
C GLY A 707 -10.95 11.10 -12.79
N LEU A 708 -11.27 10.31 -11.76
CA LEU A 708 -11.59 10.78 -10.42
C LEU A 708 -10.34 10.78 -9.54
N TYR A 709 -10.12 11.88 -8.82
CA TYR A 709 -9.00 12.08 -7.93
C TYR A 709 -9.50 12.71 -6.62
N ILE A 710 -8.68 12.61 -5.56
CA ILE A 710 -8.89 13.32 -4.30
C ILE A 710 -7.60 14.07 -3.95
N ASN A 711 -7.71 15.31 -3.46
CA ASN A 711 -6.55 16.08 -3.02
C ASN A 711 -6.38 16.03 -1.49
N GLN A 712 -5.26 16.56 -1.01
CA GLN A 712 -4.92 16.59 0.44
C GLN A 712 -5.93 17.38 1.30
N SER A 713 -6.80 18.19 0.70
CA SER A 713 -7.87 18.91 1.40
C SER A 713 -9.21 18.16 1.43
N GLY A 714 -9.25 16.89 0.96
CA GLY A 714 -10.48 16.10 0.91
C GLY A 714 -11.44 16.54 -0.19
N VAL A 715 -10.95 17.17 -1.25
CA VAL A 715 -11.79 17.56 -2.39
C VAL A 715 -11.69 16.51 -3.47
N LEU A 716 -12.83 15.91 -3.83
CA LEU A 716 -12.97 15.09 -5.03
C LEU A 716 -12.92 15.98 -6.26
N TYR A 717 -12.10 15.62 -7.24
CA TYR A 717 -11.96 16.38 -8.48
C TYR A 717 -11.64 15.52 -9.69
N GLY A 718 -11.75 16.13 -10.88
CA GLY A 718 -11.32 15.53 -12.15
C GLY A 718 -12.45 15.41 -13.18
N GLU A 719 -12.23 14.64 -14.22
CA GLU A 719 -13.19 14.46 -15.32
C GLU A 719 -13.43 12.97 -15.51
N THR A 720 -14.63 12.52 -15.12
CA THR A 720 -15.06 11.15 -15.34
C THR A 720 -16.00 11.07 -16.55
N GLY A 721 -16.03 9.90 -17.20
CA GLY A 721 -17.03 9.59 -18.22
C GLY A 721 -18.44 9.54 -17.63
N VAL A 722 -19.43 9.11 -18.44
CA VAL A 722 -20.79 8.84 -17.94
C VAL A 722 -20.75 7.56 -17.09
N VAL A 723 -20.98 7.70 -15.80
CA VAL A 723 -21.06 6.60 -14.84
C VAL A 723 -22.37 6.71 -14.06
N ASN A 724 -22.97 5.58 -13.70
CA ASN A 724 -24.25 5.54 -13.00
C ASN A 724 -24.18 4.47 -11.92
N ASN A 725 -24.35 4.86 -10.66
CA ASN A 725 -24.18 3.99 -9.49
C ASN A 725 -22.85 3.21 -9.54
N TYR A 726 -21.75 3.96 -9.69
CA TYR A 726 -20.42 3.37 -9.71
C TYR A 726 -19.81 3.45 -8.29
N PRO A 727 -19.59 2.32 -7.61
CA PRO A 727 -19.14 2.32 -6.23
C PRO A 727 -17.63 2.57 -6.13
N PHE A 728 -17.23 3.34 -5.12
CA PHE A 728 -15.83 3.53 -4.73
C PHE A 728 -15.75 3.89 -3.25
N ARG A 729 -14.58 3.73 -2.62
CA ARG A 729 -14.39 4.09 -1.21
C ARG A 729 -13.47 5.30 -1.09
N VAL A 730 -13.71 6.12 -0.08
CA VAL A 730 -12.82 7.19 0.35
C VAL A 730 -12.32 6.86 1.75
N LYS A 731 -11.02 6.95 1.95
CA LYS A 731 -10.37 6.80 3.26
C LYS A 731 -9.74 8.12 3.69
N LEU A 732 -10.05 8.53 4.91
CA LEU A 732 -9.40 9.62 5.63
C LEU A 732 -8.55 9.01 6.75
N THR A 733 -7.26 9.30 6.78
CA THR A 733 -6.35 8.89 7.86
C THR A 733 -5.77 10.14 8.51
N ASP A 734 -5.71 10.19 9.84
CA ASP A 734 -5.07 11.28 10.57
C ASP A 734 -3.58 10.99 10.86
N ALA A 735 -2.89 11.95 11.45
CA ALA A 735 -1.48 11.85 11.83
C ALA A 735 -1.20 10.79 12.90
N ASN A 736 -2.20 10.18 13.53
CA ASN A 736 -2.01 9.06 14.46
C ASN A 736 -2.26 7.70 13.79
N GLY A 737 -2.56 7.69 12.49
CA GLY A 737 -2.89 6.48 11.74
C GLY A 737 -4.31 5.97 12.00
N ILE A 738 -5.16 6.77 12.64
CA ILE A 738 -6.58 6.45 12.85
C ILE A 738 -7.30 6.76 11.53
N SER A 739 -8.14 5.83 11.07
CA SER A 739 -8.79 5.94 9.77
C SER A 739 -10.32 6.03 9.87
N ASN A 740 -10.95 6.56 8.82
CA ASN A 740 -12.37 6.40 8.56
C ASN A 740 -12.57 6.14 7.06
N VAL A 741 -13.31 5.07 6.74
CA VAL A 741 -13.58 4.66 5.35
C VAL A 741 -15.08 4.75 5.08
N VAL A 742 -15.46 5.47 4.02
CA VAL A 742 -16.85 5.60 3.57
C VAL A 742 -16.95 5.16 2.11
N GLN A 743 -17.94 4.34 1.79
CA GLN A 743 -18.28 3.97 0.42
C GLN A 743 -19.28 4.97 -0.17
N TYR A 744 -19.01 5.44 -1.38
CA TYR A 744 -19.91 6.30 -2.16
C TYR A 744 -20.29 5.66 -3.49
N GLU A 745 -21.43 6.09 -4.00
CA GLU A 745 -21.88 5.81 -5.36
C GLU A 745 -21.67 7.06 -6.23
N LEU A 746 -20.79 6.98 -7.23
CA LEU A 746 -20.62 8.03 -8.22
C LEU A 746 -21.68 7.92 -9.30
N THR A 747 -22.47 8.97 -9.45
CA THR A 747 -23.40 9.13 -10.58
C THR A 747 -23.10 10.42 -11.31
N THR A 748 -22.70 10.30 -12.59
CA THR A 748 -22.51 11.43 -13.48
C THR A 748 -23.61 11.51 -14.54
N LYS A 749 -24.46 12.55 -14.39
CA LYS A 749 -25.70 12.83 -15.13
C LYS A 749 -26.91 11.93 -14.81
N ILE A 750 -27.88 12.59 -14.15
CA ILE A 750 -29.31 12.29 -13.92
C ILE A 750 -29.62 10.89 -13.36
N GLU A 751 -29.75 10.84 -12.03
CA GLU A 751 -30.87 10.11 -11.45
C GLU A 751 -32.18 10.71 -11.97
N ASN A 752 -32.94 9.83 -12.61
CA ASN A 752 -34.33 10.03 -12.95
C ASN A 752 -35.10 10.62 -11.76
N LYS A 753 -35.71 11.80 -11.95
CA LYS A 753 -36.97 12.04 -11.26
C LYS A 753 -37.98 11.10 -11.92
N ILE A 754 -38.03 9.84 -11.48
CA ILE A 754 -39.06 8.88 -11.89
C ILE A 754 -40.38 9.46 -11.38
N VAL A 755 -41.05 10.24 -12.22
CA VAL A 755 -42.50 10.35 -12.12
C VAL A 755 -43.01 9.04 -12.68
N ASP A 756 -43.48 8.18 -11.78
CA ASP A 756 -44.29 6.98 -12.00
C ASP A 756 -44.55 6.67 -13.49
N SER A 757 -43.88 5.64 -14.03
CA SER A 757 -43.97 5.18 -15.43
C SER A 757 -45.38 4.73 -15.86
N ASN A 758 -46.36 4.82 -14.96
CA ASN A 758 -47.77 4.51 -15.18
C ASN A 758 -48.53 5.55 -16.03
N VAL A 759 -47.91 6.67 -16.44
CA VAL A 759 -48.60 7.73 -17.21
C VAL A 759 -48.29 7.70 -18.72
N LEU A 760 -47.05 7.45 -19.13
CA LEU A 760 -46.64 7.48 -20.55
C LEU A 760 -46.57 6.06 -21.13
N SER A 761 -47.39 5.74 -22.13
CA SER A 761 -47.42 4.43 -22.79
C SER A 761 -46.80 4.48 -24.18
N ILE A 762 -45.78 3.66 -24.44
CA ILE A 762 -45.14 3.50 -25.75
C ILE A 762 -45.24 2.04 -26.18
N TYR A 763 -45.81 1.77 -27.35
CA TYR A 763 -46.09 0.40 -27.80
C TYR A 763 -46.17 0.26 -29.33
N PRO A 764 -45.91 -0.94 -29.90
CA PRO A 764 -45.41 -2.15 -29.21
C PRO A 764 -43.94 -2.01 -28.79
N ASN A 765 -43.55 -2.79 -27.79
CA ASN A 765 -42.15 -2.97 -27.37
C ASN A 765 -41.99 -4.42 -26.90
N PRO A 766 -41.24 -5.30 -27.60
CA PRO A 766 -40.36 -5.02 -28.74
C PRO A 766 -41.08 -4.50 -30.00
N VAL A 767 -40.34 -3.83 -30.89
CA VAL A 767 -40.86 -3.20 -32.11
C VAL A 767 -40.08 -3.61 -33.35
N GLU A 768 -40.78 -3.89 -34.45
CA GLU A 768 -40.17 -4.14 -35.77
C GLU A 768 -40.04 -2.88 -36.63
N SER A 769 -41.04 -1.99 -36.63
CA SER A 769 -41.10 -0.89 -37.60
C SER A 769 -41.60 0.44 -37.05
N ASN A 770 -42.72 0.46 -36.32
CA ASN A 770 -43.27 1.70 -35.77
C ASN A 770 -43.67 1.49 -34.32
N ILE A 771 -43.40 2.49 -33.49
CA ILE A 771 -43.98 2.61 -32.16
C ILE A 771 -45.03 3.72 -32.16
N ILE A 772 -46.00 3.60 -31.27
CA ILE A 772 -46.96 4.63 -30.90
C ILE A 772 -46.57 5.16 -29.53
N VAL A 773 -46.39 6.47 -29.45
CA VAL A 773 -46.29 7.22 -28.20
C VAL A 773 -47.69 7.75 -27.87
N ASP A 774 -48.27 7.27 -26.77
CA ASP A 774 -49.58 7.73 -26.27
C ASP A 774 -49.43 8.91 -25.32
N LEU A 775 -49.78 10.09 -25.84
CA LEU A 775 -49.75 11.36 -25.15
C LEU A 775 -51.15 11.82 -24.71
N SER A 776 -52.17 10.95 -24.80
CA SER A 776 -53.57 11.31 -24.55
C SER A 776 -53.88 11.78 -23.13
N LYS A 777 -52.99 11.48 -22.17
CA LYS A 777 -53.10 11.86 -20.76
C LYS A 777 -52.40 13.19 -20.42
N PHE A 778 -51.72 13.81 -21.38
CA PHE A 778 -50.96 15.05 -21.16
C PHE A 778 -51.68 16.26 -21.76
N ASP A 779 -51.63 17.38 -21.05
CA ASP A 779 -52.02 18.69 -21.57
C ASP A 779 -50.75 19.46 -21.96
N TYR A 780 -50.55 19.68 -23.26
CA TYR A 780 -49.33 20.26 -23.81
C TYR A 780 -49.57 20.85 -25.20
N GLU A 781 -48.85 21.92 -25.54
CA GLU A 781 -48.87 22.50 -26.91
C GLU A 781 -47.81 21.83 -27.80
N ASN A 782 -46.59 21.67 -27.28
CA ASN A 782 -45.47 21.02 -27.95
C ASN A 782 -44.75 20.07 -27.00
N ALA A 783 -44.44 18.87 -27.49
CA ALA A 783 -43.53 17.95 -26.86
C ALA A 783 -42.32 17.73 -27.79
N VAL A 784 -41.15 17.47 -27.24
CA VAL A 784 -39.95 17.15 -28.03
C VAL A 784 -39.57 15.72 -27.74
N ILE A 785 -39.45 14.90 -28.77
CA ILE A 785 -38.98 13.52 -28.66
C ILE A 785 -37.54 13.44 -29.13
N TYR A 786 -36.71 12.72 -28.39
CA TYR A 786 -35.34 12.35 -28.75
C TYR A 786 -35.23 10.83 -28.69
N VAL A 787 -34.43 10.25 -29.58
CA VAL A 787 -34.07 8.83 -29.53
C VAL A 787 -32.56 8.70 -29.51
N PHE A 788 -32.07 7.88 -28.59
CA PHE A 788 -30.66 7.56 -28.40
C PHE A 788 -30.44 6.06 -28.64
N ASN A 789 -29.31 5.70 -29.23
CA ASN A 789 -28.92 4.28 -29.36
C ASN A 789 -28.29 3.75 -28.05
N GLY A 790 -27.92 2.46 -28.04
CA GLY A 790 -27.31 1.80 -26.87
C GLY A 790 -25.96 2.37 -26.40
N THR A 791 -25.34 3.29 -27.16
CA THR A 791 -24.10 4.00 -26.77
C THR A 791 -24.38 5.45 -26.31
N GLY A 792 -25.65 5.82 -26.11
CA GLY A 792 -26.05 7.18 -25.71
C GLY A 792 -25.99 8.23 -26.83
N LYS A 793 -25.70 7.85 -28.09
CA LYS A 793 -25.69 8.79 -29.22
C LYS A 793 -27.11 9.11 -29.64
N LYS A 794 -27.46 10.39 -29.70
CA LYS A 794 -28.74 10.85 -30.26
C LYS A 794 -28.80 10.50 -31.75
N VAL A 795 -29.77 9.67 -32.12
CA VAL A 795 -30.00 9.19 -33.49
C VAL A 795 -31.23 9.82 -34.13
N TYR A 796 -32.15 10.37 -33.33
CA TYR A 796 -33.36 11.03 -33.83
C TYR A 796 -33.83 12.12 -32.88
N ASN A 797 -34.50 13.12 -33.44
CA ASN A 797 -35.30 14.07 -32.68
C ASN A 797 -36.47 14.58 -33.52
N ASP A 798 -37.59 14.90 -32.89
CA ASP A 798 -38.74 15.53 -33.54
C ASP A 798 -39.56 16.35 -32.54
N ILE A 799 -40.42 17.22 -33.05
CA ILE A 799 -41.36 18.04 -32.27
C ILE A 799 -42.78 17.54 -32.53
N ILE A 800 -43.45 17.11 -31.47
CA ILE A 800 -44.83 16.64 -31.48
C ILE A 800 -45.73 17.82 -31.10
N SER A 801 -46.43 18.39 -32.09
CA SER A 801 -47.41 19.45 -31.85
C SER A 801 -48.82 18.88 -31.77
N ASN A 802 -49.49 19.08 -30.63
CA ASN A 802 -50.93 18.89 -30.46
C ASN A 802 -51.49 17.51 -30.92
N SER A 803 -50.75 16.41 -30.68
CA SER A 803 -51.11 15.07 -31.17
C SER A 803 -51.22 14.03 -30.05
N LYS A 804 -52.44 13.55 -29.78
CA LYS A 804 -52.68 12.56 -28.70
C LYS A 804 -51.95 11.23 -28.91
N LEU A 805 -51.72 10.82 -30.16
CA LEU A 805 -50.95 9.64 -30.50
C LEU A 805 -49.90 10.05 -31.53
N TYR A 806 -48.64 9.73 -31.29
CA TYR A 806 -47.55 10.01 -32.22
C TYR A 806 -46.90 8.70 -32.68
N SER A 807 -46.86 8.48 -34.00
CA SER A 807 -46.25 7.29 -34.59
C SER A 807 -44.83 7.60 -35.00
N LEU A 808 -43.85 6.93 -34.38
CA LEU A 808 -42.44 7.04 -34.74
C LEU A 808 -42.02 5.84 -35.58
N ASN A 809 -41.49 6.10 -36.78
CA ASN A 809 -40.96 5.08 -37.67
C ASN A 809 -39.49 4.80 -37.38
N LEU A 810 -39.21 3.56 -36.99
CA LEU A 810 -37.89 3.03 -36.64
C LEU A 810 -37.36 2.05 -37.68
N SER A 811 -37.97 1.95 -38.87
CA SER A 811 -37.58 0.98 -39.91
C SER A 811 -36.14 1.15 -40.40
N GLN A 812 -35.57 2.35 -40.26
CA GLN A 812 -34.19 2.67 -40.65
C GLN A 812 -33.18 2.44 -39.51
N PHE A 813 -33.65 2.10 -38.31
CA PHE A 813 -32.82 1.88 -37.13
C PHE A 813 -32.38 0.42 -37.14
N LYS A 814 -31.12 0.16 -36.76
CA LYS A 814 -30.59 -1.20 -36.63
C LYS A 814 -31.26 -1.90 -35.45
N ASP A 815 -31.22 -3.23 -35.43
CA ASP A 815 -31.71 -3.97 -34.27
C ASP A 815 -30.83 -3.71 -33.06
N GLY A 816 -31.45 -3.59 -31.88
CA GLY A 816 -30.77 -3.19 -30.66
C GLY A 816 -31.64 -2.38 -29.70
N ILE A 817 -30.99 -1.91 -28.63
CA ILE A 817 -31.64 -1.13 -27.58
C ILE A 817 -31.59 0.37 -27.94
N TYR A 818 -32.73 1.03 -27.82
CA TYR A 818 -32.82 2.48 -27.93
C TYR A 818 -33.54 3.07 -26.70
N TYR A 819 -33.21 4.31 -26.41
CA TYR A 819 -33.80 5.08 -25.33
C TYR A 819 -34.53 6.27 -25.93
N ILE A 820 -35.81 6.39 -25.61
CA ILE A 820 -36.64 7.51 -26.01
C ILE A 820 -36.74 8.47 -24.83
N GLU A 821 -36.47 9.74 -25.09
CA GLU A 821 -36.72 10.84 -24.17
C GLU A 821 -37.82 11.72 -24.76
N ILE A 822 -38.84 12.06 -23.97
CA ILE A 822 -39.89 12.97 -24.37
C ILE A 822 -39.95 14.10 -23.36
N LYS A 823 -39.68 15.32 -23.82
CA LYS A 823 -39.88 16.55 -23.06
C LYS A 823 -41.29 17.06 -23.29
N ILE A 824 -42.10 17.10 -22.24
CA ILE A 824 -43.45 17.69 -22.26
C ILE A 824 -43.46 18.82 -21.23
N ASN A 825 -43.71 20.06 -21.68
CA ASN A 825 -43.54 21.26 -20.87
C ASN A 825 -42.09 21.32 -20.31
N ASP A 826 -41.91 21.28 -18.99
CA ASP A 826 -40.61 21.23 -18.30
C ASP A 826 -40.29 19.87 -17.66
N GLN A 827 -41.04 18.81 -18.01
CA GLN A 827 -40.81 17.46 -17.52
C GLN A 827 -40.24 16.56 -18.62
N LEU A 828 -39.32 15.67 -18.23
CA LEU A 828 -38.72 14.66 -19.09
C LEU A 828 -39.27 13.28 -18.73
N TYR A 829 -39.59 12.50 -19.75
CA TYR A 829 -40.02 11.12 -19.62
C TYR A 829 -39.09 10.24 -20.45
N HIS A 830 -38.64 9.13 -19.88
CA HIS A 830 -37.74 8.19 -20.55
C HIS A 830 -38.42 6.83 -20.74
N HIS A 831 -38.13 6.18 -21.87
CA HIS A 831 -38.64 4.84 -22.16
C HIS A 831 -37.61 4.04 -22.95
N LYS A 832 -37.28 2.83 -22.48
CA LYS A 832 -36.45 1.88 -23.22
C LYS A 832 -37.29 1.16 -24.26
N ILE A 833 -36.81 1.08 -25.49
CA ILE A 833 -37.41 0.26 -26.55
C ILE A 833 -36.40 -0.76 -27.09
N VAL A 834 -36.89 -1.93 -27.47
CA VAL A 834 -36.10 -2.98 -28.12
C VAL A 834 -36.55 -3.07 -29.57
N LYS A 835 -35.65 -2.68 -30.50
CA LYS A 835 -35.85 -2.82 -31.94
C LYS A 835 -35.38 -4.22 -32.35
N ILE A 836 -36.28 -5.00 -32.95
CA ILE A 836 -36.04 -6.37 -33.43
C ILE A 836 -36.25 -6.52 -34.92
#